data_AF-A0A538L5I3-F1
#
_entry.id   AF-A0A538L5I3-F1
#
_cell.length_a   1.000
_cell.length_b   1.000
_cell.length_c   1.000
_cell.angle_alpha   90.00
_cell.angle_beta   90.00
_cell.angle_gamma   90.00
#
_symmetry.space_group_name_H-M   'P 1'
#
loop_
_entity.id
_entity.type
_entity.pdbx_description
1 polymer ?
#
loop_
_entity_poly.entity_id
_entity_poly.type
_entity_poly.pdbx_seq_one_letter_code
_entity_poly.pdbx_strand_id
1 'polypeptide(L)'
;MRSLRSSIDRRGVFALVICAAALAAAAPRADAATIHVTSMADSGPGTLRNAIATASPGSTIIVPAGTIKLTSAQLDVTKKLEIDGAGATATIVSGNDAHRVFSLAGAVGVKITKLSIVHGRVAQVDGDLSGGGVTIDAASSLTLDSARVRDNVVDVSGDATHPGGNANGGGIFNAGTLALVRSAVDHNTANANATAGDHPGGIVSGGGIDNKGGLSVTTTSISSNTATGVGHGTSGGGIIDGGGVYNETGSLAITDGSLDKNTANGDGGANGPGGIVDGGGLVHAGGALALTRTSVSGNTASGLGHGAGGGGIVDAGGLENEGGDLSLVRATIDGNVARADGGASGSGGSVSGAGIFQGGTKLTIGRSSISNNTASATGAGTGGIIFGGGLDDGSTSPTTITNSRFSANGANADGSPAGDVNGVGIFLGGSLPTVSASTVDGNHGTARGAGSSSGGSGLGGGVYVAVPTTMTNVTLNANSLDVSSSSGSGGSAIGGGAFVNDTLTSVNSTIAGSSVRAAGAPAGTARGGNLAQSGGVAHVKNTIISGGSGDPSFENCREPATSDGHNIDSLDQCGFHSTGDQINKNPLLGPLQDNGGPVPTRALLPHSPAINKGDNVGCPATDARGFHRPAFGICDIGAFEVNPDHSPPSITIVTPAAGAHYKQGQKVIANYSCSDPEGPFDIVLCQGPVPNGKPIATSTPGPHKFIVQAADKSGNSTKKTVRYTVDTTESSPPKLKGLPPNQGCVPGNLKLKISVHPRRLRRAAVFLDGKLIASSKKADFKVKISGKQLSPGRHTIKILREYKSGTKRRSTVSFTRCRKGGRSPHIHTEGTPDQGSCTAKPFKIFVSITRVDAKTILVKLDGKRFAKPGKAKFTLSIDVRKLKAGPHKLIIKASDKFKNGSVSITDFVRCA
;
A
#
# COMPACT_ATOMS: atom_id res chain seq x y z
N MET A 1 54.54 3.25 4.45
CA MET A 1 55.71 4.00 3.92
C MET A 1 55.97 3.57 2.48
N ARG A 2 56.66 4.37 1.66
CA ARG A 2 56.90 4.09 0.22
C ARG A 2 58.27 3.44 -0.04
N SER A 3 58.30 2.57 -1.06
CA SER A 3 59.39 2.38 -2.05
C SER A 3 60.71 1.69 -1.65
N LEU A 4 61.07 0.63 -2.41
CA LEU A 4 62.30 0.42 -3.22
C LEU A 4 62.08 -0.87 -4.06
N ARG A 5 62.11 -0.85 -5.41
CA ARG A 5 63.24 -1.08 -6.36
C ARG A 5 64.02 -2.41 -6.13
N SER A 6 64.54 -3.19 -7.11
CA SER A 6 64.36 -3.38 -8.58
C SER A 6 65.67 -3.99 -9.18
N SER A 7 65.67 -5.26 -9.64
CA SER A 7 66.59 -5.85 -10.67
C SER A 7 66.23 -7.34 -10.89
N ILE A 8 65.98 -7.90 -12.09
CA ILE A 8 66.87 -8.14 -13.27
C ILE A 8 67.96 -9.19 -12.92
N ASP A 9 68.20 -10.33 -13.60
CA ASP A 9 67.99 -10.75 -15.01
C ASP A 9 68.06 -12.31 -15.22
N ARG A 10 67.61 -12.81 -16.41
CA ARG A 10 68.16 -13.92 -17.27
C ARG A 10 68.50 -15.33 -16.68
N ARG A 11 68.39 -16.51 -17.33
CA ARG A 11 68.31 -17.03 -18.74
C ARG A 11 67.54 -18.38 -18.72
N GLY A 12 67.15 -19.08 -19.80
CA GLY A 12 67.29 -18.86 -21.25
C GLY A 12 66.69 -20.04 -22.05
N VAL A 13 66.07 -19.73 -23.19
CA VAL A 13 65.29 -20.60 -24.10
C VAL A 13 66.10 -21.72 -24.78
N PHE A 14 65.48 -22.89 -24.96
CA PHE A 14 65.69 -23.78 -26.12
C PHE A 14 64.31 -24.29 -26.61
N ALA A 15 64.10 -24.34 -27.93
CA ALA A 15 62.84 -24.73 -28.58
C ALA A 15 63.12 -25.38 -29.97
N LEU A 16 62.07 -25.88 -30.63
CA LEU A 16 62.04 -26.78 -31.82
C LEU A 16 62.37 -28.26 -31.46
N VAL A 17 61.63 -29.29 -31.90
CA VAL A 17 60.44 -29.40 -32.78
C VAL A 17 59.47 -30.45 -32.23
N ILE A 18 58.17 -30.14 -32.17
CA ILE A 18 57.00 -30.99 -32.52
C ILE A 18 55.78 -30.08 -32.37
N CYS A 19 55.21 -29.68 -33.51
CA CYS A 19 53.94 -28.97 -33.59
C CYS A 19 53.27 -29.38 -34.92
N ALA A 20 51.95 -29.21 -35.01
CA ALA A 20 51.10 -29.59 -36.16
C ALA A 20 50.74 -31.09 -36.35
N ALA A 21 50.20 -31.73 -35.30
CA ALA A 21 49.35 -32.94 -35.45
C ALA A 21 48.24 -33.10 -34.39
N ALA A 22 47.89 -32.04 -33.64
CA ALA A 22 46.84 -32.07 -32.59
C ALA A 22 45.84 -30.91 -32.69
N LEU A 23 45.61 -30.40 -33.91
CA LEU A 23 44.67 -29.31 -34.19
C LEU A 23 43.35 -29.81 -34.81
N ALA A 24 42.75 -30.84 -34.23
CA ALA A 24 41.46 -31.38 -34.68
C ALA A 24 40.73 -32.26 -33.63
N ALA A 25 40.51 -31.75 -32.41
CA ALA A 25 39.52 -32.33 -31.48
C ALA A 25 39.12 -31.36 -30.35
N ALA A 26 38.86 -30.08 -30.69
CA ALA A 26 37.90 -29.35 -29.87
C ALA A 26 36.56 -30.04 -30.09
N ALA A 27 36.12 -30.86 -29.13
CA ALA A 27 34.79 -31.47 -29.18
C ALA A 27 33.78 -30.35 -29.48
N PRO A 28 32.83 -30.56 -30.42
CA PRO A 28 31.87 -29.53 -30.74
C PRO A 28 31.21 -29.09 -29.45
N ARG A 29 31.21 -27.78 -29.17
CA ARG A 29 30.31 -27.24 -28.15
C ARG A 29 28.92 -27.61 -28.62
N ALA A 30 28.33 -28.62 -27.99
CA ALA A 30 26.96 -29.03 -28.26
C ALA A 30 26.10 -27.82 -27.92
N ASP A 31 25.56 -27.18 -28.95
CA ASP A 31 24.84 -25.93 -28.79
C ASP A 31 23.57 -26.16 -27.98
N ALA A 32 23.09 -25.13 -27.29
CA ALA A 32 21.93 -25.25 -26.41
C ALA A 32 20.68 -25.58 -27.23
N ALA A 33 20.27 -26.84 -27.24
CA ALA A 33 19.18 -27.33 -28.07
C ALA A 33 17.81 -27.01 -27.47
N THR A 34 16.79 -26.85 -28.33
CA THR A 34 15.39 -26.93 -27.91
C THR A 34 14.87 -28.34 -28.18
N ILE A 35 14.43 -29.04 -27.14
CA ILE A 35 13.97 -30.43 -27.19
C ILE A 35 12.49 -30.45 -26.81
N HIS A 36 11.66 -31.10 -27.61
CA HIS A 36 10.23 -31.24 -27.32
C HIS A 36 9.94 -32.63 -26.75
N VAL A 37 9.27 -32.67 -25.60
CA VAL A 37 8.66 -33.91 -25.08
C VAL A 37 7.44 -34.23 -25.93
N THR A 38 7.40 -35.44 -26.50
CA THR A 38 6.34 -35.93 -27.39
C THR A 38 5.52 -37.07 -26.78
N SER A 39 5.96 -37.63 -25.65
CA SER A 39 5.28 -38.69 -24.91
C SER A 39 5.11 -38.32 -23.44
N MET A 40 3.92 -38.58 -22.88
CA MET A 40 3.61 -38.40 -21.46
C MET A 40 3.93 -39.65 -20.61
N ALA A 41 4.50 -40.70 -21.22
CA ALA A 41 5.00 -41.85 -20.49
C ALA A 41 6.20 -41.48 -19.60
N ASP A 42 6.45 -42.31 -18.58
CA ASP A 42 7.60 -42.16 -17.66
C ASP A 42 8.96 -42.39 -18.34
N SER A 43 9.01 -43.35 -19.27
CA SER A 43 10.26 -43.82 -19.88
C SER A 43 10.10 -44.19 -21.36
N GLY A 44 11.24 -44.36 -22.03
CA GLY A 44 11.31 -44.57 -23.48
C GLY A 44 11.49 -43.27 -24.29
N PRO A 45 11.68 -43.37 -25.62
CA PRO A 45 11.95 -42.22 -26.48
C PRO A 45 10.87 -41.13 -26.41
N GLY A 46 11.28 -39.86 -26.44
CA GLY A 46 10.36 -38.71 -26.47
C GLY A 46 9.69 -38.35 -25.14
N THR A 47 10.01 -39.06 -24.05
CA THR A 47 9.56 -38.73 -22.69
C THR A 47 10.42 -37.64 -22.04
N LEU A 48 9.90 -37.01 -20.97
CA LEU A 48 10.67 -36.03 -20.18
C LEU A 48 11.96 -36.64 -19.60
N ARG A 49 11.89 -37.87 -19.08
CA ARG A 49 13.07 -38.61 -18.57
C ARG A 49 14.13 -38.80 -19.65
N ASN A 50 13.73 -39.21 -20.84
CA ASN A 50 14.64 -39.36 -21.98
C ASN A 50 15.21 -38.01 -22.46
N ALA A 51 14.41 -36.94 -22.45
CA ALA A 51 14.88 -35.59 -22.77
C ALA A 51 15.93 -35.09 -21.76
N ILE A 52 15.69 -35.21 -20.45
CA ILE A 52 16.66 -34.83 -19.40
C ILE A 52 17.97 -35.63 -19.55
N ALA A 53 17.88 -36.94 -19.76
CA ALA A 53 19.06 -37.80 -19.92
C ALA A 53 19.89 -37.40 -21.15
N THR A 54 19.26 -37.18 -22.31
CA THR A 54 19.96 -36.95 -23.60
C THR A 54 20.32 -35.49 -23.90
N ALA A 55 19.67 -34.52 -23.24
CA ALA A 55 19.95 -33.11 -23.44
C ALA A 55 21.41 -32.72 -23.15
N SER A 56 21.96 -31.82 -23.95
CA SER A 56 23.26 -31.19 -23.67
C SER A 56 23.09 -30.09 -22.61
N PRO A 57 24.08 -29.82 -21.73
CA PRO A 57 23.98 -28.77 -20.72
C PRO A 57 23.63 -27.40 -21.32
N GLY A 58 22.64 -26.73 -20.74
CA GLY A 58 22.09 -25.45 -21.22
C GLY A 58 20.89 -25.58 -22.16
N SER A 59 20.50 -26.79 -22.57
CA SER A 59 19.31 -27.01 -23.43
C SER A 59 17.99 -26.61 -22.75
N THR A 60 17.01 -26.23 -23.57
CA THR A 60 15.62 -26.01 -23.16
C THR A 60 14.76 -27.21 -23.53
N ILE A 61 14.03 -27.78 -22.57
CA ILE A 61 13.10 -28.89 -22.74
C ILE A 61 11.68 -28.32 -22.65
N ILE A 62 10.95 -28.37 -23.77
CA ILE A 62 9.56 -27.95 -23.85
C ILE A 62 8.65 -29.14 -23.53
N VAL A 63 7.85 -29.01 -22.49
CA VAL A 63 6.91 -30.03 -22.03
C VAL A 63 5.47 -29.60 -22.38
N PRO A 64 4.72 -30.38 -23.18
CA PRO A 64 3.35 -30.02 -23.54
C PRO A 64 2.39 -30.11 -22.35
N ALA A 65 1.15 -29.69 -22.56
CA ALA A 65 0.07 -29.93 -21.60
C ALA A 65 -0.23 -31.43 -21.48
N GLY A 66 -0.46 -31.91 -20.26
CA GLY A 66 -0.64 -33.32 -19.94
C GLY A 66 -0.13 -33.66 -18.55
N THR A 67 -0.27 -34.93 -18.16
CA THR A 67 0.24 -35.46 -16.89
C THR A 67 1.26 -36.56 -17.16
N ILE A 68 2.49 -36.34 -16.71
CA ILE A 68 3.55 -37.34 -16.68
C ILE A 68 3.51 -37.99 -15.29
N LYS A 69 3.24 -39.29 -15.22
CA LYS A 69 3.26 -40.06 -13.97
C LYS A 69 4.54 -40.87 -13.90
N LEU A 70 5.32 -40.70 -12.84
CA LEU A 70 6.52 -41.51 -12.59
C LEU A 70 6.11 -42.89 -12.07
N THR A 71 6.76 -43.94 -12.58
CA THR A 71 6.45 -45.36 -12.32
C THR A 71 7.70 -46.21 -12.08
N SER A 72 8.88 -45.58 -12.13
CA SER A 72 10.18 -46.24 -12.05
C SER A 72 11.11 -45.62 -11.00
N ALA A 73 11.32 -44.31 -11.06
CA ALA A 73 12.18 -43.56 -10.14
C ALA A 73 11.88 -42.05 -10.21
N GLN A 74 12.58 -41.25 -9.39
CA GLN A 74 12.63 -39.79 -9.53
C GLN A 74 13.28 -39.34 -10.86
N LEU A 75 13.15 -38.06 -11.22
CA LEU A 75 13.85 -37.44 -12.35
C LEU A 75 15.15 -36.80 -11.89
N ASP A 76 16.28 -37.45 -12.16
CA ASP A 76 17.61 -36.95 -11.83
C ASP A 76 18.08 -35.89 -12.83
N VAL A 77 18.41 -34.69 -12.33
CA VAL A 77 18.93 -33.57 -13.10
C VAL A 77 20.36 -33.29 -12.64
N THR A 78 21.32 -33.64 -13.50
CA THR A 78 22.77 -33.61 -13.19
C THR A 78 23.55 -32.53 -13.96
N LYS A 79 22.83 -31.59 -14.58
CA LYS A 79 23.36 -30.59 -15.50
C LYS A 79 22.39 -29.42 -15.63
N LYS A 80 22.91 -28.25 -16.01
CA LYS A 80 22.10 -27.08 -16.34
C LYS A 80 21.06 -27.42 -17.40
N LEU A 81 19.77 -27.17 -17.13
CA LEU A 81 18.66 -27.32 -18.07
C LEU A 81 17.60 -26.23 -17.78
N GLU A 82 16.86 -25.83 -18.81
CA GLU A 82 15.58 -25.13 -18.65
C GLU A 82 14.44 -26.08 -19.02
N ILE A 83 13.50 -26.34 -18.12
CA ILE A 83 12.35 -27.22 -18.34
C ILE A 83 11.09 -26.35 -18.32
N ASP A 84 10.49 -26.11 -19.49
CA ASP A 84 9.37 -25.18 -19.66
C ASP A 84 8.08 -25.92 -20.04
N GLY A 85 7.08 -25.87 -19.16
CA GLY A 85 5.76 -26.42 -19.38
C GLY A 85 4.80 -25.46 -20.12
N ALA A 86 3.61 -25.98 -20.43
CA ALA A 86 2.54 -25.21 -21.08
C ALA A 86 1.76 -24.28 -20.11
N GLY A 87 1.95 -24.43 -18.80
CA GLY A 87 1.24 -23.71 -17.74
C GLY A 87 1.16 -24.55 -16.47
N ALA A 88 1.25 -23.95 -15.28
CA ALA A 88 1.28 -24.70 -14.02
C ALA A 88 0.07 -25.64 -13.84
N THR A 89 -1.11 -25.26 -14.31
CA THR A 89 -2.33 -26.10 -14.30
C THR A 89 -2.48 -27.01 -15.52
N ALA A 90 -1.61 -26.89 -16.52
CA ALA A 90 -1.70 -27.59 -17.80
C ALA A 90 -0.65 -28.70 -17.95
N THR A 91 0.56 -28.51 -17.43
CA THR A 91 1.65 -29.50 -17.42
C THR A 91 1.87 -29.95 -15.98
N ILE A 92 1.69 -31.25 -15.72
CA ILE A 92 1.81 -31.86 -14.40
C ILE A 92 2.86 -32.97 -14.47
N VAL A 93 3.86 -32.91 -13.59
CA VAL A 93 4.81 -34.01 -13.34
C VAL A 93 4.50 -34.58 -11.96
N SER A 94 4.07 -35.83 -11.93
CA SER A 94 3.53 -36.49 -10.74
C SER A 94 4.41 -37.65 -10.30
N GLY A 95 4.85 -37.65 -9.04
CA GLY A 95 5.55 -38.78 -8.42
C GLY A 95 4.68 -40.02 -8.16
N ASN A 96 3.38 -39.93 -8.51
CA ASN A 96 2.36 -40.98 -8.40
C ASN A 96 2.34 -41.64 -7.01
N ASP A 97 2.56 -40.84 -5.97
CA ASP A 97 2.51 -41.22 -4.55
C ASP A 97 3.52 -42.33 -4.17
N ALA A 98 4.53 -42.58 -5.02
CA ALA A 98 5.49 -43.68 -4.92
C ALA A 98 6.96 -43.24 -5.04
N HIS A 99 7.23 -42.08 -5.65
CA HIS A 99 8.59 -41.57 -5.87
C HIS A 99 8.68 -40.07 -5.58
N ARG A 100 9.86 -39.59 -5.19
CA ARG A 100 10.23 -38.18 -5.32
C ARG A 100 10.10 -37.74 -6.78
N VAL A 101 9.71 -36.49 -7.07
CA VAL A 101 9.54 -36.03 -8.46
C VAL A 101 10.88 -35.66 -9.11
N PHE A 102 11.66 -34.77 -8.50
CA PHE A 102 12.95 -34.30 -9.02
C PHE A 102 14.07 -34.40 -7.98
N SER A 103 15.28 -34.71 -8.45
CA SER A 103 16.51 -34.61 -7.65
C SER A 103 17.59 -33.91 -8.46
N LEU A 104 18.17 -32.84 -7.90
CA LEU A 104 19.26 -32.08 -8.50
C LEU A 104 20.57 -32.43 -7.80
N ALA A 105 21.55 -32.91 -8.59
CA ALA A 105 22.87 -33.29 -8.11
C ALA A 105 23.98 -32.64 -8.95
N GLY A 106 24.78 -31.74 -8.37
CA GLY A 106 25.80 -30.95 -9.08
C GLY A 106 25.27 -30.06 -10.22
N ALA A 107 23.98 -29.76 -10.25
CA ALA A 107 23.29 -29.11 -11.36
C ALA A 107 23.11 -27.60 -11.13
N VAL A 108 24.11 -26.82 -11.53
CA VAL A 108 24.08 -25.35 -11.37
C VAL A 108 23.21 -24.69 -12.44
N GLY A 109 22.29 -23.84 -12.02
CA GLY A 109 21.51 -22.94 -12.87
C GLY A 109 20.35 -23.61 -13.61
N VAL A 110 19.76 -24.64 -13.01
CA VAL A 110 18.54 -25.29 -13.49
C VAL A 110 17.36 -24.32 -13.35
N LYS A 111 16.46 -24.31 -14.33
CA LYS A 111 15.23 -23.52 -14.29
C LYS A 111 14.04 -24.41 -14.66
N ILE A 112 13.00 -24.39 -13.84
CA ILE A 112 11.74 -25.09 -14.12
C ILE A 112 10.64 -24.04 -14.16
N THR A 113 9.89 -24.00 -15.25
CA THR A 113 8.86 -23.00 -15.49
C THR A 113 7.53 -23.61 -15.92
N LYS A 114 6.44 -22.94 -15.54
CA LYS A 114 5.09 -23.20 -16.07
C LYS A 114 4.64 -24.67 -15.97
N LEU A 115 4.93 -25.37 -14.87
CA LEU A 115 4.42 -26.72 -14.59
C LEU A 115 4.15 -26.94 -13.09
N SER A 116 3.38 -27.97 -12.76
CA SER A 116 3.21 -28.45 -11.38
C SER A 116 4.06 -29.70 -11.10
N ILE A 117 4.63 -29.75 -9.91
CA ILE A 117 5.39 -30.85 -9.30
C ILE A 117 4.53 -31.40 -8.17
N VAL A 118 3.98 -32.61 -8.33
CA VAL A 118 2.89 -33.09 -7.46
C VAL A 118 3.01 -34.54 -7.02
N HIS A 119 2.35 -34.92 -5.92
CA HIS A 119 2.23 -36.32 -5.48
C HIS A 119 3.58 -37.04 -5.42
N GLY A 120 4.64 -36.31 -5.07
CA GLY A 120 5.96 -36.85 -4.82
C GLY A 120 6.02 -37.41 -3.41
N ARG A 121 6.40 -38.68 -3.24
CA ARG A 121 6.43 -39.35 -1.93
C ARG A 121 7.78 -40.01 -1.66
N VAL A 122 8.30 -39.81 -0.45
CA VAL A 122 9.36 -40.62 0.15
C VAL A 122 8.94 -41.02 1.56
N ALA A 123 9.14 -42.29 1.92
CA ALA A 123 8.74 -42.78 3.23
C ALA A 123 9.60 -43.93 3.74
N GLN A 124 9.93 -43.89 5.03
CA GLN A 124 10.70 -44.89 5.75
C GLN A 124 10.48 -44.70 7.25
N VAL A 125 10.04 -45.74 7.96
CA VAL A 125 9.91 -45.73 9.44
C VAL A 125 11.26 -45.36 10.05
N ASP A 126 11.27 -44.43 11.01
CA ASP A 126 12.49 -43.94 11.70
C ASP A 126 13.59 -43.50 10.72
N GLY A 127 13.17 -42.95 9.57
CA GLY A 127 14.07 -42.47 8.52
C GLY A 127 14.50 -41.02 8.73
N ASP A 128 15.64 -40.65 8.15
CA ASP A 128 16.01 -39.26 7.87
C ASP A 128 15.78 -39.02 6.37
N LEU A 129 14.67 -38.37 6.03
CA LEU A 129 14.23 -38.18 4.65
C LEU A 129 13.95 -36.72 4.34
N SER A 130 14.14 -36.36 3.06
CA SER A 130 14.03 -34.98 2.61
C SER A 130 13.33 -34.84 1.26
N GLY A 131 12.55 -33.76 1.08
CA GLY A 131 12.04 -33.30 -0.21
C GLY A 131 11.16 -34.31 -0.93
N GLY A 132 9.85 -34.36 -0.62
CA GLY A 132 8.91 -35.22 -1.34
C GLY A 132 8.77 -34.83 -2.81
N GLY A 133 8.75 -33.53 -3.11
CA GLY A 133 8.68 -33.01 -4.48
C GLY A 133 10.06 -32.88 -5.12
N VAL A 134 10.95 -32.12 -4.46
CA VAL A 134 12.27 -31.73 -4.99
C VAL A 134 13.36 -31.80 -3.93
N THR A 135 14.51 -32.39 -4.27
CA THR A 135 15.76 -32.25 -3.52
C THR A 135 16.81 -31.48 -4.33
N ILE A 136 17.51 -30.55 -3.69
CA ILE A 136 18.60 -29.74 -4.28
C ILE A 136 19.84 -29.92 -3.43
N ASP A 137 20.88 -30.58 -3.96
CA ASP A 137 22.16 -30.74 -3.27
C ASP A 137 22.94 -29.41 -3.13
N ALA A 138 23.94 -29.40 -2.26
CA ALA A 138 24.76 -28.21 -1.98
C ALA A 138 25.54 -27.68 -3.19
N ALA A 139 25.68 -28.46 -4.26
CA ALA A 139 26.36 -28.08 -5.50
C ALA A 139 25.38 -27.63 -6.61
N SER A 140 24.07 -27.67 -6.37
CA SER A 140 23.02 -27.36 -7.35
C SER A 140 22.37 -26.00 -7.12
N SER A 141 21.73 -25.48 -8.17
CA SER A 141 20.83 -24.32 -8.02
C SER A 141 19.63 -24.38 -8.94
N LEU A 142 18.47 -24.03 -8.39
CA LEU A 142 17.16 -24.11 -9.02
C LEU A 142 16.43 -22.77 -8.98
N THR A 143 15.88 -22.36 -10.12
CA THR A 143 14.83 -21.34 -10.18
C THR A 143 13.50 -22.01 -10.54
N LEU A 144 12.50 -21.88 -9.67
CA LEU A 144 11.10 -22.14 -9.99
C LEU A 144 10.44 -20.82 -10.38
N ASP A 145 9.97 -20.72 -11.64
CA ASP A 145 9.28 -19.52 -12.12
C ASP A 145 7.90 -19.85 -12.71
N SER A 146 6.87 -19.29 -12.10
CA SER A 146 5.47 -19.54 -12.49
C SER A 146 5.11 -21.03 -12.43
N ALA A 147 5.67 -21.74 -11.44
CA ALA A 147 5.50 -23.17 -11.19
C ALA A 147 4.74 -23.43 -9.88
N ARG A 148 4.35 -24.68 -9.62
CA ARG A 148 3.68 -25.07 -8.38
C ARG A 148 4.26 -26.37 -7.82
N VAL A 149 4.51 -26.43 -6.51
CA VAL A 149 4.94 -27.64 -5.80
C VAL A 149 3.86 -27.97 -4.78
N ARG A 150 3.08 -29.04 -5.02
CA ARG A 150 1.89 -29.35 -4.19
C ARG A 150 1.60 -30.82 -3.97
N ASP A 151 0.95 -31.14 -2.84
CA ASP A 151 0.62 -32.51 -2.41
C ASP A 151 1.83 -33.46 -2.43
N ASN A 152 3.03 -32.97 -2.12
CA ASN A 152 4.20 -33.81 -1.94
C ASN A 152 4.38 -34.15 -0.45
N VAL A 153 4.90 -35.34 -0.17
CA VAL A 153 4.91 -35.93 1.17
C VAL A 153 6.29 -36.53 1.51
N VAL A 154 6.79 -36.15 2.68
CA VAL A 154 7.82 -36.91 3.42
C VAL A 154 7.12 -37.57 4.61
N ASP A 155 7.30 -38.87 4.79
CA ASP A 155 6.65 -39.63 5.86
C ASP A 155 7.62 -40.62 6.53
N VAL A 156 8.07 -40.25 7.73
CA VAL A 156 8.99 -41.02 8.57
C VAL A 156 8.34 -41.46 9.89
N SER A 157 7.01 -41.62 9.87
CA SER A 157 6.23 -42.06 11.01
C SER A 157 6.78 -43.35 11.64
N GLY A 158 6.79 -43.38 12.98
CA GLY A 158 7.21 -44.53 13.77
C GLY A 158 6.21 -45.69 13.75
N ASP A 159 6.58 -46.78 14.42
CA ASP A 159 5.76 -47.97 14.59
C ASP A 159 5.67 -48.40 16.07
N ALA A 160 5.32 -49.65 16.37
CA ALA A 160 5.23 -50.13 17.75
C ALA A 160 6.60 -50.22 18.47
N THR A 161 7.70 -50.18 17.71
CA THR A 161 9.08 -50.40 18.15
C THR A 161 10.01 -49.23 17.90
N HIS A 162 9.66 -48.32 16.98
CA HIS A 162 10.46 -47.15 16.62
C HIS A 162 9.68 -45.83 16.80
N PRO A 163 10.34 -44.73 17.21
CA PRO A 163 9.74 -43.39 17.25
C PRO A 163 9.56 -42.82 15.84
N GLY A 164 9.02 -41.60 15.75
CA GLY A 164 9.09 -40.81 14.52
C GLY A 164 10.53 -40.41 14.20
N GLY A 165 10.91 -40.48 12.92
CA GLY A 165 12.23 -40.06 12.43
C GLY A 165 12.34 -38.55 12.14
N ASN A 166 13.20 -38.19 11.19
CA ASN A 166 13.45 -36.80 10.76
C ASN A 166 12.84 -36.52 9.36
N ALA A 167 11.89 -35.58 9.27
CA ALA A 167 11.25 -35.18 8.01
C ALA A 167 11.65 -33.76 7.61
N ASN A 168 12.39 -33.63 6.50
CA ASN A 168 12.97 -32.36 6.05
C ASN A 168 12.30 -31.87 4.75
N GLY A 169 11.47 -30.82 4.80
CA GLY A 169 10.91 -30.20 3.59
C GLY A 169 9.91 -31.08 2.86
N GLY A 170 8.65 -31.10 3.29
CA GLY A 170 7.60 -31.94 2.68
C GLY A 170 7.48 -31.75 1.16
N GLY A 171 7.57 -30.51 0.70
CA GLY A 171 7.62 -30.14 -0.72
C GLY A 171 9.03 -30.10 -1.28
N ILE A 172 9.90 -29.30 -0.65
CA ILE A 172 11.24 -28.98 -1.16
C ILE A 172 12.28 -29.06 -0.05
N PHE A 173 13.38 -29.74 -0.31
CA PHE A 173 14.60 -29.66 0.48
C PHE A 173 15.70 -28.95 -0.32
N ASN A 174 16.30 -27.89 0.23
CA ASN A 174 17.37 -27.13 -0.41
C ASN A 174 18.64 -27.03 0.46
N ALA A 175 19.68 -27.76 0.09
CA ALA A 175 21.04 -27.51 0.57
C ALA A 175 21.85 -26.58 -0.38
N GLY A 176 21.38 -26.39 -1.61
CA GLY A 176 22.01 -25.55 -2.64
C GLY A 176 21.45 -24.13 -2.68
N THR A 177 21.10 -23.63 -3.87
CA THR A 177 20.40 -22.33 -4.02
C THR A 177 19.03 -22.48 -4.67
N LEU A 178 17.99 -21.95 -4.02
CA LEU A 178 16.61 -21.94 -4.49
C LEU A 178 16.10 -20.50 -4.69
N ALA A 179 15.55 -20.24 -5.86
CA ALA A 179 14.80 -19.02 -6.16
C ALA A 179 13.35 -19.37 -6.52
N LEU A 180 12.39 -18.84 -5.75
CA LEU A 180 10.95 -19.00 -5.97
C LEU A 180 10.34 -17.71 -6.50
N VAL A 181 10.03 -17.67 -7.79
CA VAL A 181 9.51 -16.51 -8.50
C VAL A 181 8.10 -16.79 -9.01
N ARG A 182 7.11 -15.95 -8.68
CA ARG A 182 5.71 -16.09 -9.18
C ARG A 182 5.10 -17.48 -8.98
N SER A 183 5.57 -18.24 -7.99
CA SER A 183 5.30 -19.66 -7.84
C SER A 183 4.39 -19.93 -6.63
N ALA A 184 3.99 -21.19 -6.45
CA ALA A 184 3.27 -21.64 -5.26
C ALA A 184 3.91 -22.90 -4.66
N VAL A 185 4.01 -22.97 -3.35
CA VAL A 185 4.39 -24.17 -2.59
C VAL A 185 3.30 -24.43 -1.57
N ASP A 186 2.46 -25.44 -1.82
CA ASP A 186 1.21 -25.59 -1.06
C ASP A 186 0.73 -27.02 -0.86
N HIS A 187 0.02 -27.29 0.23
CA HIS A 187 -0.50 -28.63 0.57
C HIS A 187 0.57 -29.73 0.62
N ASN A 188 1.85 -29.37 0.80
CA ASN A 188 2.91 -30.35 1.04
C ASN A 188 2.92 -30.74 2.52
N THR A 189 3.32 -31.97 2.83
CA THR A 189 3.28 -32.54 4.17
C THR A 189 4.61 -33.17 4.56
N ALA A 190 5.09 -32.87 5.75
CA ALA A 190 6.19 -33.56 6.40
C ALA A 190 5.67 -34.20 7.70
N ASN A 191 5.82 -35.51 7.83
CA ASN A 191 5.19 -36.31 8.89
C ASN A 191 6.21 -37.20 9.59
N ALA A 192 6.27 -37.11 10.92
CA ALA A 192 7.09 -37.90 11.82
C ALA A 192 6.29 -38.35 13.06
N ASN A 193 5.03 -38.74 12.90
CA ASN A 193 4.18 -39.18 14.01
C ASN A 193 4.63 -40.55 14.57
N ALA A 194 4.59 -40.75 15.89
CA ALA A 194 4.55 -42.08 16.48
C ALA A 194 3.15 -42.68 16.29
N THR A 195 3.06 -43.93 15.79
CA THR A 195 1.77 -44.56 15.45
C THR A 195 1.33 -45.65 16.43
N ALA A 196 2.24 -46.14 17.27
CA ALA A 196 2.01 -47.15 18.29
C ALA A 196 3.13 -47.11 19.35
N GLY A 197 3.11 -48.03 20.33
CA GLY A 197 4.12 -48.12 21.39
C GLY A 197 3.94 -47.06 22.48
N ASP A 198 5.04 -46.64 23.11
CA ASP A 198 5.10 -45.44 23.93
C ASP A 198 6.34 -44.67 23.49
N HIS A 199 6.16 -43.81 22.49
CA HIS A 199 7.23 -43.16 21.73
C HIS A 199 6.88 -41.70 21.45
N PRO A 200 7.86 -40.79 21.47
CA PRO A 200 7.64 -39.40 21.12
C PRO A 200 7.42 -39.22 19.62
N GLY A 201 6.81 -38.10 19.24
CA GLY A 201 6.89 -37.61 17.87
C GLY A 201 8.35 -37.33 17.46
N GLY A 202 8.65 -37.46 16.17
CA GLY A 202 9.97 -37.19 15.61
C GLY A 202 10.24 -35.70 15.36
N ILE A 203 11.27 -35.41 14.56
CA ILE A 203 11.67 -34.05 14.21
C ILE A 203 11.13 -33.71 12.82
N VAL A 204 10.51 -32.54 12.67
CA VAL A 204 10.03 -32.06 11.37
C VAL A 204 10.51 -30.65 11.11
N SER A 205 11.30 -30.50 10.06
CA SER A 205 11.88 -29.23 9.63
C SER A 205 11.26 -28.84 8.28
N GLY A 206 10.41 -27.82 8.27
CA GLY A 206 9.77 -27.30 7.06
C GLY A 206 8.66 -28.17 6.48
N GLY A 207 7.40 -27.93 6.85
CA GLY A 207 6.25 -28.64 6.25
C GLY A 207 6.15 -28.45 4.73
N GLY A 208 6.47 -27.25 4.23
CA GLY A 208 6.60 -26.94 2.81
C GLY A 208 8.04 -27.00 2.31
N ILE A 209 8.93 -26.26 2.97
CA ILE A 209 10.33 -26.06 2.55
C ILE A 209 11.27 -26.19 3.75
N ASP A 210 12.29 -27.04 3.64
CA ASP A 210 13.52 -26.95 4.42
C ASP A 210 14.61 -26.27 3.58
N ASN A 211 15.22 -25.21 4.11
CA ASN A 211 16.34 -24.51 3.51
C ASN A 211 17.58 -24.49 4.42
N LYS A 212 18.55 -25.33 4.04
CA LYS A 212 19.92 -25.38 4.58
C LYS A 212 20.92 -24.54 3.78
N GLY A 213 20.51 -24.09 2.58
CA GLY A 213 21.33 -23.28 1.65
C GLY A 213 20.81 -21.85 1.47
N GLY A 214 20.87 -21.33 0.25
CA GLY A 214 20.38 -19.99 -0.09
C GLY A 214 18.95 -19.99 -0.63
N LEU A 215 18.03 -19.27 0.03
CA LEU A 215 16.63 -19.12 -0.41
C LEU A 215 16.28 -17.66 -0.77
N SER A 216 15.54 -17.47 -1.87
CA SER A 216 14.93 -16.19 -2.22
C SER A 216 13.49 -16.36 -2.70
N VAL A 217 12.59 -15.49 -2.23
CA VAL A 217 11.14 -15.61 -2.48
C VAL A 217 10.58 -14.29 -3.00
N THR A 218 10.00 -14.31 -4.20
CA THR A 218 9.45 -13.09 -4.84
C THR A 218 8.15 -13.38 -5.58
N THR A 219 7.08 -12.68 -5.17
CA THR A 219 5.72 -12.84 -5.74
C THR A 219 5.21 -14.28 -5.64
N THR A 220 5.60 -15.00 -4.58
CA THR A 220 5.34 -16.44 -4.39
C THR A 220 4.45 -16.63 -3.15
N SER A 221 3.54 -17.60 -3.20
CA SER A 221 2.72 -18.00 -2.06
C SER A 221 3.18 -19.35 -1.52
N ILE A 222 3.33 -19.44 -0.20
CA ILE A 222 3.67 -20.66 0.54
C ILE A 222 2.51 -20.89 1.50
N SER A 223 1.63 -21.85 1.21
CA SER A 223 0.35 -21.93 1.94
C SER A 223 -0.22 -23.33 2.14
N SER A 224 -0.91 -23.53 3.25
CA SER A 224 -1.53 -24.82 3.60
C SER A 224 -0.54 -26.00 3.63
N ASN A 225 0.75 -25.76 3.90
CA ASN A 225 1.71 -26.85 4.15
C ASN A 225 1.61 -27.29 5.61
N THR A 226 1.95 -28.56 5.88
CA THR A 226 1.77 -29.19 7.19
C THR A 226 3.04 -29.89 7.64
N ALA A 227 3.48 -29.59 8.86
CA ALA A 227 4.52 -30.31 9.59
C ALA A 227 3.89 -30.96 10.83
N THR A 228 4.08 -32.26 11.03
CA THR A 228 3.44 -33.01 12.14
C THR A 228 4.34 -34.07 12.75
N GLY A 229 4.42 -34.07 14.08
CA GLY A 229 5.12 -35.07 14.89
C GLY A 229 4.31 -35.36 16.14
N VAL A 230 3.25 -36.15 16.00
CA VAL A 230 2.34 -36.55 17.09
C VAL A 230 2.99 -37.66 17.91
N GLY A 231 2.96 -37.56 19.24
CA GLY A 231 3.40 -38.61 20.18
C GLY A 231 2.39 -39.76 20.31
N HIS A 232 2.80 -40.86 20.93
CA HIS A 232 1.90 -41.97 21.25
C HIS A 232 2.16 -42.51 22.66
N GLY A 233 1.09 -42.95 23.34
CA GLY A 233 1.18 -43.47 24.71
C GLY A 233 1.17 -42.37 25.76
N THR A 234 2.25 -42.29 26.54
CA THR A 234 2.51 -41.24 27.54
C THR A 234 3.64 -40.29 27.10
N SER A 235 4.36 -40.65 26.05
CA SER A 235 5.40 -39.85 25.40
C SER A 235 4.82 -38.66 24.64
N GLY A 236 5.57 -37.56 24.61
CA GLY A 236 5.08 -36.28 24.10
C GLY A 236 5.14 -36.10 22.59
N GLY A 237 4.64 -34.95 22.14
CA GLY A 237 4.83 -34.48 20.77
C GLY A 237 6.31 -34.27 20.41
N GLY A 238 6.58 -34.21 19.12
CA GLY A 238 7.92 -34.02 18.55
C GLY A 238 8.42 -32.57 18.57
N ILE A 239 9.48 -32.32 17.80
CA ILE A 239 10.07 -30.98 17.58
C ILE A 239 9.73 -30.56 16.15
N ILE A 240 9.09 -29.42 15.98
CA ILE A 240 8.54 -28.99 14.69
C ILE A 240 8.99 -27.56 14.35
N ASP A 241 9.98 -27.43 13.46
CA ASP A 241 10.49 -26.14 12.99
C ASP A 241 9.80 -25.78 11.67
N GLY A 242 8.96 -24.73 11.65
CA GLY A 242 8.45 -24.16 10.41
C GLY A 242 7.34 -24.97 9.74
N GLY A 243 6.07 -24.68 10.07
CA GLY A 243 4.92 -25.31 9.40
C GLY A 243 4.89 -25.06 7.89
N GLY A 244 5.32 -23.86 7.46
CA GLY A 244 5.50 -23.51 6.05
C GLY A 244 6.94 -23.65 5.57
N VAL A 245 7.85 -22.94 6.25
CA VAL A 245 9.27 -22.84 5.90
C VAL A 245 10.14 -22.93 7.15
N TYR A 246 11.21 -23.72 7.08
CA TYR A 246 12.37 -23.55 7.95
C TYR A 246 13.54 -23.00 7.14
N ASN A 247 14.20 -21.96 7.65
CA ASN A 247 15.38 -21.36 7.04
C ASN A 247 16.55 -21.37 8.05
N GLU A 248 17.32 -22.45 8.02
CA GLU A 248 18.48 -22.68 8.90
C GLU A 248 19.62 -21.69 8.66
N THR A 249 19.93 -21.40 7.39
CA THR A 249 21.12 -20.62 7.03
C THR A 249 20.85 -19.55 5.98
N GLY A 250 21.82 -18.66 5.79
CA GLY A 250 21.73 -17.56 4.83
C GLY A 250 20.74 -16.45 5.25
N SER A 251 20.75 -15.34 4.52
CA SER A 251 19.76 -14.28 4.71
C SER A 251 18.57 -14.51 3.78
N LEU A 252 17.35 -14.32 4.28
CA LEU A 252 16.11 -14.57 3.56
C LEU A 252 15.39 -13.25 3.28
N ALA A 253 15.02 -13.03 2.01
CA ALA A 253 14.19 -11.92 1.59
C ALA A 253 12.91 -12.44 0.93
N ILE A 254 11.76 -12.01 1.47
CA ILE A 254 10.43 -12.30 0.94
C ILE A 254 9.79 -10.99 0.51
N THR A 255 9.49 -10.88 -0.79
CA THR A 255 8.92 -9.64 -1.37
C THR A 255 7.67 -9.94 -2.18
N ASP A 256 6.59 -9.21 -1.91
CA ASP A 256 5.28 -9.40 -2.55
C ASP A 256 4.72 -10.85 -2.44
N GLY A 257 5.15 -11.59 -1.41
CA GLY A 257 4.78 -13.00 -1.18
C GLY A 257 3.73 -13.20 -0.10
N SER A 258 3.37 -14.47 0.16
CA SER A 258 2.54 -14.84 1.30
C SER A 258 2.96 -16.15 1.94
N LEU A 259 2.81 -16.26 3.26
CA LEU A 259 3.04 -17.44 4.08
C LEU A 259 1.77 -17.67 4.90
N ASP A 260 0.76 -18.32 4.31
CA ASP A 260 -0.59 -18.33 4.87
C ASP A 260 -1.09 -19.75 5.18
N LYS A 261 -1.76 -19.94 6.32
CA LYS A 261 -2.46 -21.20 6.67
C LYS A 261 -1.56 -22.43 6.76
N ASN A 262 -0.25 -22.26 6.95
CA ASN A 262 0.64 -23.37 7.22
C ASN A 262 0.45 -23.84 8.68
N THR A 263 0.75 -25.11 8.94
CA THR A 263 0.47 -25.75 10.24
C THR A 263 1.69 -26.51 10.72
N ALA A 264 2.10 -26.25 11.96
CA ALA A 264 3.10 -26.99 12.72
C ALA A 264 2.40 -27.64 13.93
N ASN A 265 2.55 -28.97 14.09
CA ASN A 265 1.78 -29.74 15.06
C ASN A 265 2.61 -30.80 15.80
N GLY A 266 3.00 -30.49 17.04
CA GLY A 266 3.67 -31.37 17.99
C GLY A 266 2.70 -31.84 19.08
N ASP A 267 1.65 -32.56 18.70
CA ASP A 267 0.58 -33.01 19.61
C ASP A 267 1.02 -34.24 20.45
N GLY A 268 0.66 -34.29 21.73
CA GLY A 268 1.01 -35.36 22.69
C GLY A 268 0.24 -36.68 22.52
N GLY A 269 -0.61 -36.80 21.50
CA GLY A 269 -1.35 -38.01 21.18
C GLY A 269 -2.46 -38.31 22.19
N ALA A 270 -2.39 -39.48 22.85
CA ALA A 270 -3.48 -39.93 23.72
C ALA A 270 -3.37 -39.41 25.16
N ASN A 271 -2.17 -39.41 25.75
CA ASN A 271 -1.94 -39.00 27.14
C ASN A 271 -0.60 -38.27 27.36
N GLY A 272 0.16 -37.99 26.30
CA GLY A 272 1.46 -37.35 26.38
C GLY A 272 1.37 -35.82 26.48
N PRO A 273 2.46 -35.16 26.90
CA PRO A 273 2.57 -33.71 26.84
C PRO A 273 2.73 -33.20 25.40
N GLY A 274 2.45 -31.91 25.18
CA GLY A 274 2.78 -31.25 23.92
C GLY A 274 4.28 -31.20 23.66
N GLY A 275 4.66 -31.16 22.38
CA GLY A 275 6.04 -31.05 21.90
C GLY A 275 6.58 -29.62 21.90
N ILE A 276 7.64 -29.40 21.14
CA ILE A 276 8.23 -28.08 20.87
C ILE A 276 7.83 -27.70 19.44
N VAL A 277 7.24 -26.52 19.24
CA VAL A 277 6.63 -26.15 17.96
C VAL A 277 6.89 -24.69 17.63
N ASP A 278 7.76 -24.52 16.65
CA ASP A 278 8.47 -23.28 16.38
C ASP A 278 8.00 -22.78 15.00
N GLY A 279 7.54 -21.53 14.93
CA GLY A 279 7.10 -20.83 13.72
C GLY A 279 6.06 -21.57 12.86
N GLY A 280 4.77 -21.41 13.16
CA GLY A 280 3.68 -22.01 12.37
C GLY A 280 3.70 -21.65 10.87
N GLY A 281 4.18 -20.46 10.52
CA GLY A 281 4.40 -20.02 9.13
C GLY A 281 5.85 -20.14 8.66
N LEU A 282 6.79 -19.53 9.40
CA LEU A 282 8.23 -19.49 9.11
C LEU A 282 9.05 -19.46 10.40
N VAL A 283 10.09 -20.31 10.47
CA VAL A 283 11.21 -20.19 11.40
C VAL A 283 12.46 -19.76 10.63
N HIS A 284 13.20 -18.79 11.17
CA HIS A 284 14.44 -18.30 10.58
C HIS A 284 15.59 -18.23 11.62
N ALA A 285 16.50 -19.19 11.53
CA ALA A 285 17.73 -19.27 12.34
C ALA A 285 18.96 -18.66 11.64
N GLY A 286 18.81 -18.24 10.37
CA GLY A 286 19.90 -17.77 9.52
C GLY A 286 20.39 -16.33 9.79
N GLY A 287 20.81 -15.66 8.72
CA GLY A 287 21.27 -14.25 8.72
C GLY A 287 20.12 -13.25 8.87
N ALA A 288 20.11 -12.17 8.09
CA ALA A 288 19.01 -11.20 8.16
C ALA A 288 17.73 -11.74 7.49
N LEU A 289 16.57 -11.45 8.07
CA LEU A 289 15.25 -11.74 7.52
C LEU A 289 14.53 -10.44 7.14
N ALA A 290 14.06 -10.33 5.89
CA ALA A 290 13.36 -9.16 5.39
C ALA A 290 12.04 -9.53 4.69
N LEU A 291 10.91 -9.12 5.27
CA LEU A 291 9.58 -9.25 4.69
C LEU A 291 9.09 -7.88 4.20
N THR A 292 8.83 -7.76 2.91
CA THR A 292 8.36 -6.51 2.29
C THR A 292 7.08 -6.75 1.48
N ARG A 293 5.98 -6.11 1.89
CA ARG A 293 4.63 -6.33 1.30
C ARG A 293 4.25 -7.81 1.32
N THR A 294 4.44 -8.44 2.47
CA THR A 294 4.25 -9.89 2.68
C THR A 294 3.13 -10.14 3.69
N SER A 295 2.30 -11.13 3.41
CA SER A 295 1.32 -11.68 4.37
C SER A 295 1.94 -12.86 5.10
N VAL A 296 1.75 -12.93 6.42
CA VAL A 296 1.92 -14.14 7.23
C VAL A 296 0.62 -14.33 8.00
N SER A 297 -0.35 -15.05 7.43
CA SER A 297 -1.74 -15.02 7.94
C SER A 297 -2.38 -16.39 8.13
N GLY A 298 -3.07 -16.56 9.27
CA GLY A 298 -3.84 -17.76 9.58
C GLY A 298 -3.01 -19.03 9.79
N ASN A 299 -1.70 -18.91 10.04
CA ASN A 299 -0.84 -20.05 10.35
C ASN A 299 -1.11 -20.55 11.77
N THR A 300 -0.71 -21.79 12.06
CA THR A 300 -0.94 -22.42 13.37
C THR A 300 0.30 -23.18 13.84
N ALA A 301 0.73 -22.89 15.06
CA ALA A 301 1.71 -23.67 15.82
C ALA A 301 1.00 -24.28 17.04
N SER A 302 1.11 -25.60 17.23
CA SER A 302 0.25 -26.36 18.14
C SER A 302 1.00 -27.48 18.86
N GLY A 303 1.30 -27.27 20.14
CA GLY A 303 1.90 -28.24 21.06
C GLY A 303 0.91 -28.66 22.15
N LEU A 304 -0.07 -29.50 21.82
CA LEU A 304 -1.15 -29.87 22.74
C LEU A 304 -0.77 -31.05 23.64
N GLY A 305 -1.03 -30.94 24.94
CA GLY A 305 -1.03 -32.06 25.86
C GLY A 305 -2.39 -32.75 25.93
N HIS A 306 -2.39 -34.06 26.22
CA HIS A 306 -3.61 -34.86 26.39
C HIS A 306 -3.59 -35.67 27.68
N GLY A 307 -4.77 -36.05 28.19
CA GLY A 307 -4.88 -36.77 29.46
C GLY A 307 -4.26 -35.96 30.61
N ALA A 308 -3.19 -36.48 31.21
CA ALA A 308 -2.40 -35.80 32.25
C ALA A 308 -1.19 -35.00 31.70
N GLY A 309 -0.88 -35.12 30.41
CA GLY A 309 0.18 -34.36 29.76
C GLY A 309 -0.08 -32.86 29.76
N GLY A 310 0.93 -32.08 30.11
CA GLY A 310 0.90 -30.62 30.01
C GLY A 310 1.03 -30.14 28.56
N GLY A 311 0.69 -28.87 28.31
CA GLY A 311 0.96 -28.21 27.05
C GLY A 311 2.47 -28.10 26.77
N GLY A 312 2.82 -27.97 25.50
CA GLY A 312 4.20 -27.90 25.02
C GLY A 312 4.87 -26.53 25.15
N ILE A 313 5.89 -26.31 24.35
CA ILE A 313 6.50 -25.00 24.10
C ILE A 313 6.13 -24.59 22.68
N VAL A 314 5.62 -23.37 22.49
CA VAL A 314 5.19 -22.90 21.17
C VAL A 314 5.64 -21.46 20.95
N ASP A 315 6.66 -21.29 20.12
CA ASP A 315 7.19 -19.98 19.76
C ASP A 315 6.70 -19.59 18.35
N ALA A 316 6.09 -18.41 18.22
CA ALA A 316 5.44 -17.91 17.00
C ALA A 316 4.40 -18.83 16.31
N GLY A 317 3.11 -18.50 16.49
CA GLY A 317 2.05 -19.00 15.60
C GLY A 317 2.24 -18.58 14.13
N GLY A 318 2.88 -17.42 13.90
CA GLY A 318 3.13 -16.85 12.57
C GLY A 318 4.60 -16.89 12.13
N LEU A 319 5.43 -16.04 12.72
CA LEU A 319 6.83 -15.85 12.35
C LEU A 319 7.79 -15.91 13.54
N GLU A 320 8.76 -16.79 13.47
CA GLU A 320 9.89 -16.84 14.38
C GLU A 320 11.20 -16.43 13.70
N ASN A 321 12.01 -15.66 14.42
CA ASN A 321 13.35 -15.28 14.01
C ASN A 321 14.31 -15.35 15.20
N GLU A 322 15.00 -16.49 15.35
CA GLU A 322 16.12 -16.68 16.26
C GLU A 322 17.45 -16.11 15.73
N GLY A 323 17.57 -15.96 14.41
CA GLY A 323 18.81 -15.62 13.72
C GLY A 323 19.24 -14.14 13.80
N GLY A 324 19.45 -13.52 12.63
CA GLY A 324 19.89 -12.13 12.53
C GLY A 324 18.78 -11.08 12.67
N ASP A 325 19.00 -9.92 12.04
CA ASP A 325 18.07 -8.80 12.03
C ASP A 325 16.75 -9.13 11.33
N LEU A 326 15.60 -8.87 11.97
CA LEU A 326 14.27 -8.94 11.39
C LEU A 326 13.78 -7.56 10.93
N SER A 327 13.39 -7.46 9.66
CA SER A 327 12.83 -6.25 9.05
C SER A 327 11.46 -6.51 8.42
N LEU A 328 10.39 -5.92 8.98
CA LEU A 328 9.02 -6.00 8.50
C LEU A 328 8.56 -4.66 7.90
N VAL A 329 8.42 -4.56 6.58
CA VAL A 329 8.04 -3.32 5.89
C VAL A 329 6.76 -3.49 5.08
N ARG A 330 5.66 -2.85 5.52
CA ARG A 330 4.31 -3.04 4.95
C ARG A 330 3.87 -4.51 4.97
N ALA A 331 4.24 -5.22 6.03
CA ALA A 331 3.83 -6.60 6.24
C ALA A 331 2.49 -6.67 6.97
N THR A 332 1.80 -7.80 6.82
CA THR A 332 0.57 -8.13 7.57
C THR A 332 0.79 -9.47 8.24
N ILE A 333 0.75 -9.49 9.58
CA ILE A 333 0.84 -10.70 10.41
C ILE A 333 -0.53 -10.87 11.08
N ASP A 334 -1.43 -11.65 10.47
CA ASP A 334 -2.86 -11.62 10.83
C ASP A 334 -3.46 -12.99 11.15
N GLY A 335 -4.14 -13.11 12.30
CA GLY A 335 -4.94 -14.29 12.64
C GLY A 335 -4.13 -15.57 12.86
N ASN A 336 -2.83 -15.48 13.17
CA ASN A 336 -2.00 -16.64 13.47
C ASN A 336 -2.28 -17.16 14.89
N VAL A 337 -2.10 -18.47 15.11
CA VAL A 337 -2.45 -19.15 16.36
C VAL A 337 -1.23 -19.87 16.93
N ALA A 338 -0.90 -19.61 18.19
CA ALA A 338 0.06 -20.38 18.97
C ALA A 338 -0.68 -21.06 20.14
N ARG A 339 -0.58 -22.38 20.26
CA ARG A 339 -1.43 -23.17 21.17
C ARG A 339 -0.63 -24.24 21.92
N ALA A 340 -0.35 -23.95 23.19
CA ALA A 340 0.31 -24.82 24.17
C ALA A 340 -0.68 -25.24 25.27
N ASP A 341 -1.87 -25.73 24.90
CA ASP A 341 -2.90 -26.13 25.87
C ASP A 341 -2.62 -27.54 26.44
N GLY A 342 -2.87 -27.72 27.74
CA GLY A 342 -2.73 -29.01 28.42
C GLY A 342 -3.95 -29.91 28.34
N GLY A 343 -3.75 -31.17 28.74
CA GLY A 343 -4.80 -32.19 28.75
C GLY A 343 -5.86 -32.00 29.84
N ALA A 344 -6.78 -32.97 29.92
CA ALA A 344 -7.91 -32.99 30.87
C ALA A 344 -7.54 -32.88 32.37
N SER A 345 -6.28 -33.13 32.74
CA SER A 345 -5.71 -32.78 34.05
C SER A 345 -4.30 -32.19 33.95
N GLY A 346 -3.86 -31.81 32.74
CA GLY A 346 -2.53 -31.24 32.49
C GLY A 346 -2.48 -29.74 32.75
N SER A 347 -1.28 -29.21 32.98
CA SER A 347 -1.05 -27.77 32.98
C SER A 347 -0.98 -27.21 31.56
N GLY A 348 -1.28 -25.93 31.36
CA GLY A 348 -0.87 -25.21 30.17
C GLY A 348 0.66 -25.19 30.04
N GLY A 349 1.13 -25.01 28.81
CA GLY A 349 2.55 -24.91 28.46
C GLY A 349 3.05 -23.46 28.40
N SER A 350 3.98 -23.19 27.49
CA SER A 350 4.54 -21.85 27.25
C SER A 350 4.26 -21.37 25.82
N VAL A 351 3.98 -20.07 25.66
CA VAL A 351 3.88 -19.41 24.35
C VAL A 351 4.68 -18.10 24.34
N SER A 352 5.61 -17.97 23.40
CA SER A 352 6.35 -16.73 23.13
C SER A 352 5.95 -16.20 21.75
N GLY A 353 5.18 -15.10 21.72
CA GLY A 353 4.68 -14.49 20.49
C GLY A 353 3.61 -15.33 19.77
N ALA A 354 2.33 -14.96 19.75
CA ALA A 354 1.39 -15.64 18.83
C ALA A 354 1.52 -15.16 17.37
N GLY A 355 1.83 -13.88 17.14
CA GLY A 355 2.13 -13.35 15.81
C GLY A 355 3.61 -13.49 15.45
N ILE A 356 4.48 -12.93 16.28
CA ILE A 356 5.94 -12.86 16.07
C ILE A 356 6.69 -13.21 17.35
N PHE A 357 7.70 -14.08 17.25
CA PHE A 357 8.79 -14.20 18.22
C PHE A 357 10.11 -13.72 17.59
N GLN A 358 10.86 -12.89 18.33
CA GLN A 358 12.14 -12.35 17.91
C GLN A 358 13.21 -12.64 18.98
N GLY A 359 13.92 -13.76 18.85
CA GLY A 359 15.15 -14.05 19.61
C GLY A 359 16.41 -13.42 18.99
N GLY A 360 16.36 -13.08 17.70
CA GLY A 360 17.53 -12.64 16.92
C GLY A 360 18.03 -11.22 17.19
N THR A 361 19.09 -10.80 16.50
CA THR A 361 19.89 -9.61 16.87
C THR A 361 19.15 -8.29 16.96
N LYS A 362 18.18 -8.00 16.10
CA LYS A 362 17.51 -6.68 16.04
C LYS A 362 16.13 -6.73 15.39
N LEU A 363 15.16 -6.00 15.95
CA LEU A 363 13.85 -5.81 15.34
C LEU A 363 13.69 -4.45 14.64
N THR A 364 13.12 -4.43 13.43
CA THR A 364 12.66 -3.23 12.74
C THR A 364 11.28 -3.45 12.09
N ILE A 365 10.26 -2.72 12.55
CA ILE A 365 8.89 -2.80 12.02
C ILE A 365 8.47 -1.43 11.48
N GLY A 366 8.00 -1.37 10.23
CA GLY A 366 7.67 -0.13 9.54
C GLY A 366 6.44 -0.20 8.64
N ARG A 367 5.37 0.50 9.01
CA ARG A 367 4.08 0.54 8.29
C ARG A 367 3.38 -0.82 8.18
N SER A 368 3.49 -1.66 9.21
CA SER A 368 2.98 -3.04 9.22
C SER A 368 1.80 -3.20 10.18
N SER A 369 1.00 -4.25 9.98
CA SER A 369 -0.12 -4.62 10.86
C SER A 369 0.16 -5.99 11.49
N ILE A 370 0.02 -6.09 12.81
CA ILE A 370 0.11 -7.33 13.60
C ILE A 370 -1.22 -7.46 14.34
N SER A 371 -2.12 -8.30 13.84
CA SER A 371 -3.52 -8.28 14.26
C SER A 371 -4.18 -9.64 14.41
N ASN A 372 -5.18 -9.74 15.28
CA ASN A 372 -5.99 -10.96 15.47
C ASN A 372 -5.20 -12.24 15.85
N ASN A 373 -3.90 -12.13 16.18
CA ASN A 373 -3.08 -13.29 16.54
C ASN A 373 -3.47 -13.77 17.94
N THR A 374 -3.52 -15.09 18.16
CA THR A 374 -4.08 -15.69 19.38
C THR A 374 -3.09 -16.66 20.01
N ALA A 375 -2.62 -16.33 21.22
CA ALA A 375 -1.87 -17.23 22.09
C ALA A 375 -2.83 -17.96 23.04
N SER A 376 -2.61 -19.25 23.25
CA SER A 376 -3.39 -20.09 24.15
C SER A 376 -2.46 -21.05 24.87
N ALA A 377 -2.51 -21.02 26.20
CA ALA A 377 -1.78 -21.92 27.09
C ALA A 377 -2.69 -22.31 28.25
N THR A 378 -3.89 -22.80 27.95
CA THR A 378 -4.88 -23.17 28.98
C THR A 378 -4.56 -24.54 29.58
N GLY A 379 -4.97 -24.76 30.83
CA GLY A 379 -4.80 -26.06 31.49
C GLY A 379 -5.99 -26.40 32.39
N ALA A 380 -6.40 -27.66 32.40
CA ALA A 380 -7.37 -28.14 33.38
C ALA A 380 -6.74 -28.31 34.79
N GLY A 381 -5.42 -28.55 34.83
CA GLY A 381 -4.56 -28.25 35.97
C GLY A 381 -4.24 -26.76 36.02
N THR A 382 -2.98 -26.38 36.24
CA THR A 382 -2.56 -24.97 36.23
C THR A 382 -2.62 -24.36 34.81
N GLY A 383 -3.00 -23.10 34.65
CA GLY A 383 -2.78 -22.38 33.39
C GLY A 383 -1.28 -22.20 33.09
N GLY A 384 -0.94 -21.99 31.81
CA GLY A 384 0.43 -21.84 31.32
C GLY A 384 0.96 -20.40 31.37
N ILE A 385 2.00 -20.12 30.59
CA ILE A 385 2.65 -18.80 30.54
C ILE A 385 2.61 -18.27 29.10
N ILE A 386 2.26 -16.99 28.94
CA ILE A 386 2.25 -16.31 27.64
C ILE A 386 3.02 -14.99 27.70
N PHE A 387 3.97 -14.83 26.80
CA PHE A 387 4.62 -13.56 26.47
C PHE A 387 4.20 -13.15 25.06
N GLY A 388 3.61 -11.96 24.87
CA GLY A 388 3.30 -11.45 23.53
C GLY A 388 2.17 -12.19 22.78
N GLY A 389 0.93 -11.69 22.86
CA GLY A 389 -0.13 -12.15 21.93
C GLY A 389 0.10 -11.67 20.49
N GLY A 390 0.63 -10.46 20.30
CA GLY A 390 1.03 -9.94 18.99
C GLY A 390 2.52 -10.18 18.68
N LEU A 391 3.39 -9.67 19.54
CA LEU A 391 4.84 -9.72 19.40
C LEU A 391 5.51 -9.96 20.75
N ASP A 392 6.49 -10.85 20.77
CA ASP A 392 7.52 -10.92 21.80
C ASP A 392 8.90 -10.58 21.18
N ASP A 393 9.57 -9.58 21.75
CA ASP A 393 10.87 -9.07 21.31
C ASP A 393 11.92 -9.29 22.40
N GLY A 394 12.82 -10.24 22.18
CA GLY A 394 14.00 -10.52 23.01
C GLY A 394 15.32 -10.00 22.39
N SER A 395 15.26 -9.12 21.38
CA SER A 395 16.45 -8.79 20.57
C SER A 395 17.57 -8.07 21.33
N THR A 396 18.82 -8.37 20.97
CA THR A 396 20.00 -7.87 21.71
C THR A 396 20.47 -6.48 21.28
N SER A 397 19.91 -5.90 20.21
CA SER A 397 20.26 -4.59 19.66
C SER A 397 19.04 -3.66 19.52
N PRO A 398 19.21 -2.32 19.45
CA PRO A 398 18.12 -1.34 19.43
C PRO A 398 16.93 -1.63 18.50
N THR A 399 15.79 -1.96 19.12
CA THR A 399 14.50 -2.19 18.42
C THR A 399 13.88 -0.88 17.91
N THR A 400 13.26 -0.93 16.74
CA THR A 400 12.56 0.21 16.12
C THR A 400 11.21 -0.19 15.53
N ILE A 401 10.12 0.26 16.15
CA ILE A 401 8.73 0.07 15.69
C ILE A 401 8.16 1.43 15.26
N THR A 402 7.77 1.58 14.00
CA THR A 402 7.30 2.86 13.46
C THR A 402 6.05 2.72 12.58
N ASN A 403 5.14 3.68 12.66
CA ASN A 403 3.99 3.78 11.75
C ASN A 403 3.11 2.50 11.69
N SER A 404 3.09 1.68 12.74
CA SER A 404 2.57 0.30 12.71
C SER A 404 1.46 0.08 13.72
N ARG A 405 0.64 -0.95 13.50
CA ARG A 405 -0.52 -1.25 14.34
C ARG A 405 -0.46 -2.66 14.93
N PHE A 406 -0.73 -2.77 16.23
CA PHE A 406 -0.85 -4.03 16.98
C PHE A 406 -2.27 -4.12 17.55
N SER A 407 -3.18 -4.83 16.88
CA SER A 407 -4.60 -4.73 17.20
C SER A 407 -5.37 -6.04 17.31
N ALA A 408 -6.21 -6.15 18.34
CA ALA A 408 -7.06 -7.32 18.60
C ALA A 408 -6.30 -8.64 18.73
N ASN A 409 -5.04 -8.62 19.16
CA ASN A 409 -4.31 -9.83 19.52
C ASN A 409 -4.80 -10.34 20.89
N GLY A 410 -4.88 -11.65 21.04
CA GLY A 410 -5.41 -12.34 22.22
C GLY A 410 -4.38 -13.23 22.90
N ALA A 411 -4.51 -13.38 24.22
CA ALA A 411 -3.73 -14.33 25.01
C ALA A 411 -4.61 -14.97 26.10
N ASN A 412 -4.58 -16.29 26.25
CA ASN A 412 -5.41 -17.03 27.18
C ASN A 412 -4.62 -18.10 27.96
N ALA A 413 -4.41 -17.87 29.26
CA ALA A 413 -3.81 -18.80 30.22
C ALA A 413 -4.79 -19.18 31.35
N ASP A 414 -6.09 -19.29 31.04
CA ASP A 414 -7.13 -19.73 31.98
C ASP A 414 -6.82 -21.15 32.53
N GLY A 415 -7.12 -21.40 33.81
CA GLY A 415 -6.84 -22.70 34.46
C GLY A 415 -7.20 -22.80 35.95
N SER A 416 -6.73 -23.84 36.62
CA SER A 416 -7.02 -24.18 38.03
C SER A 416 -5.76 -24.52 38.85
N PRO A 417 -5.04 -23.52 39.40
CA PRO A 417 -5.26 -22.08 39.25
C PRO A 417 -4.82 -21.56 37.88
N ALA A 418 -5.21 -20.34 37.52
CA ALA A 418 -4.81 -19.77 36.23
C ALA A 418 -3.32 -19.42 36.19
N GLY A 419 -2.80 -19.27 34.97
CA GLY A 419 -1.40 -18.96 34.70
C GLY A 419 -1.11 -17.47 34.51
N ASP A 420 -0.15 -17.15 33.64
CA ASP A 420 0.39 -15.80 33.48
C ASP A 420 0.28 -15.29 32.03
N VAL A 421 -0.11 -14.03 31.88
CA VAL A 421 -0.20 -13.35 30.57
C VAL A 421 0.50 -11.99 30.60
N ASN A 422 1.55 -11.83 29.81
CA ASN A 422 2.40 -10.64 29.78
C ASN A 422 2.46 -10.01 28.37
N GLY A 423 2.18 -8.71 28.25
CA GLY A 423 2.40 -7.94 27.03
C GLY A 423 1.52 -8.36 25.85
N VAL A 424 0.19 -8.47 26.03
CA VAL A 424 -0.70 -9.11 25.03
C VAL A 424 -0.59 -8.49 23.63
N GLY A 425 -0.51 -7.16 23.52
CA GLY A 425 -0.18 -6.53 22.24
C GLY A 425 1.30 -6.71 21.89
N ILE A 426 2.19 -6.27 22.80
CA ILE A 426 3.64 -6.32 22.65
C ILE A 426 4.32 -6.61 24.00
N PHE A 427 5.21 -7.61 24.03
CA PHE A 427 6.23 -7.74 25.08
C PHE A 427 7.56 -7.15 24.57
N LEU A 428 8.12 -6.20 25.31
CA LEU A 428 9.40 -5.53 24.97
C LEU A 428 10.48 -5.95 25.97
N GLY A 429 11.18 -7.05 25.66
CA GLY A 429 12.40 -7.51 26.33
C GLY A 429 13.70 -7.06 25.64
N GLY A 430 13.62 -6.60 24.39
CA GLY A 430 14.78 -6.27 23.56
C GLY A 430 15.53 -5.00 23.97
N SER A 431 16.76 -4.86 23.47
CA SER A 431 17.62 -3.73 23.82
C SER A 431 17.05 -2.39 23.33
N LEU A 432 16.97 -1.40 24.21
CA LEU A 432 16.56 0.00 23.97
C LEU A 432 15.43 0.21 22.92
N PRO A 433 14.21 -0.32 23.13
CA PRO A 433 13.14 -0.25 22.14
C PRO A 433 12.63 1.17 21.91
N THR A 434 12.41 1.52 20.65
CA THR A 434 11.80 2.78 20.24
C THR A 434 10.51 2.52 19.47
N VAL A 435 9.38 3.00 20.00
CA VAL A 435 8.06 2.89 19.37
C VAL A 435 7.59 4.29 18.98
N SER A 436 7.25 4.51 17.71
CA SER A 436 6.80 5.84 17.27
C SER A 436 5.70 5.83 16.22
N ALA A 437 4.83 6.85 16.28
CA ALA A 437 3.70 7.03 15.35
C ALA A 437 2.87 5.74 15.16
N SER A 438 2.67 4.97 16.23
CA SER A 438 2.15 3.60 16.19
C SER A 438 0.96 3.43 17.14
N THR A 439 0.11 2.44 16.88
CA THR A 439 -1.11 2.21 17.66
C THR A 439 -1.16 0.77 18.17
N VAL A 440 -1.46 0.61 19.47
CA VAL A 440 -1.67 -0.70 20.11
C VAL A 440 -3.08 -0.69 20.69
N ASP A 441 -4.01 -1.43 20.09
CA ASP A 441 -5.44 -1.29 20.42
C ASP A 441 -6.28 -2.57 20.44
N GLY A 442 -7.21 -2.65 21.40
CA GLY A 442 -8.16 -3.76 21.48
C GLY A 442 -7.57 -5.13 21.83
N ASN A 443 -6.31 -5.20 22.27
CA ASN A 443 -5.67 -6.47 22.65
C ASN A 443 -6.28 -6.99 23.99
N HIS A 444 -6.44 -8.30 24.12
CA HIS A 444 -7.22 -8.92 25.22
C HIS A 444 -6.52 -10.14 25.82
N GLY A 445 -6.09 -10.03 27.07
CA GLY A 445 -5.46 -11.12 27.82
C GLY A 445 -6.36 -11.70 28.91
N THR A 446 -6.31 -13.01 29.12
CA THR A 446 -7.09 -13.69 30.15
C THR A 446 -6.25 -14.71 30.90
N ALA A 447 -6.40 -14.74 32.23
CA ALA A 447 -5.85 -15.78 33.09
C ALA A 447 -6.84 -16.04 34.23
N ARG A 448 -7.97 -16.66 33.88
CA ARG A 448 -9.10 -16.88 34.79
C ARG A 448 -9.01 -18.17 35.58
N GLY A 449 -9.41 -18.07 36.85
CA GLY A 449 -9.51 -19.21 37.75
C GLY A 449 -10.76 -20.04 37.50
N ALA A 450 -10.59 -21.32 37.20
CA ALA A 450 -11.68 -22.28 37.08
C ALA A 450 -12.12 -22.81 38.45
N GLY A 451 -13.43 -22.95 38.64
CA GLY A 451 -14.02 -23.38 39.92
C GLY A 451 -13.59 -22.49 41.09
N SER A 452 -13.21 -23.11 42.20
CA SER A 452 -12.74 -22.45 43.43
C SER A 452 -11.28 -21.98 43.39
N SER A 453 -10.57 -22.21 42.28
CA SER A 453 -9.17 -21.84 42.14
C SER A 453 -8.99 -20.35 41.82
N SER A 454 -7.85 -19.79 42.19
CA SER A 454 -7.57 -18.37 41.99
C SER A 454 -7.39 -18.02 40.51
N GLY A 455 -7.73 -16.77 40.17
CA GLY A 455 -7.21 -16.14 38.95
C GLY A 455 -5.70 -15.95 39.00
N GLY A 456 -5.09 -15.77 37.84
CA GLY A 456 -3.64 -15.73 37.64
C GLY A 456 -3.07 -14.31 37.56
N SER A 457 -1.94 -14.15 36.88
CA SER A 457 -1.29 -12.85 36.67
C SER A 457 -1.55 -12.30 35.26
N GLY A 458 -1.72 -10.98 35.17
CA GLY A 458 -1.85 -10.27 33.90
C GLY A 458 -1.10 -8.94 33.95
N LEU A 459 -0.07 -8.77 33.13
CA LEU A 459 0.77 -7.56 33.12
C LEU A 459 0.86 -6.97 31.71
N GLY A 460 0.45 -5.73 31.51
CA GLY A 460 0.60 -5.06 30.21
C GLY A 460 -0.38 -5.57 29.15
N GLY A 461 -1.66 -5.19 29.23
CA GLY A 461 -2.67 -5.61 28.24
C GLY A 461 -2.41 -5.06 26.84
N GLY A 462 -1.79 -3.89 26.72
CA GLY A 462 -1.26 -3.36 25.46
C GLY A 462 0.23 -3.66 25.31
N VAL A 463 1.05 -3.12 26.22
CA VAL A 463 2.51 -3.26 26.19
C VAL A 463 3.08 -3.63 27.55
N TYR A 464 4.01 -4.59 27.57
CA TYR A 464 4.89 -4.85 28.70
C TYR A 464 6.28 -4.26 28.42
N VAL A 465 6.75 -3.36 29.28
CA VAL A 465 8.07 -2.69 29.17
C VAL A 465 9.02 -3.34 30.17
N ALA A 466 9.79 -4.34 29.73
CA ALA A 466 10.76 -5.05 30.57
C ALA A 466 12.09 -4.31 30.75
N VAL A 467 12.35 -3.33 29.87
CA VAL A 467 13.64 -2.70 29.57
C VAL A 467 13.44 -1.23 29.14
N PRO A 468 14.47 -0.35 29.21
CA PRO A 468 14.32 1.07 28.93
C PRO A 468 13.79 1.35 27.51
N THR A 469 12.57 1.90 27.43
CA THR A 469 11.79 2.05 26.18
C THR A 469 11.37 3.50 25.97
N THR A 470 11.40 3.97 24.72
CA THR A 470 10.85 5.29 24.34
C THR A 470 9.61 5.14 23.46
N MET A 471 8.53 5.85 23.81
CA MET A 471 7.27 5.93 23.06
C MET A 471 6.97 7.36 22.63
N THR A 472 6.89 7.61 21.31
CA THR A 472 6.68 8.97 20.76
C THR A 472 5.54 9.01 19.74
N ASN A 473 4.50 9.84 19.96
CA ASN A 473 3.28 9.79 19.14
C ASN A 473 2.61 8.40 19.12
N VAL A 474 2.60 7.69 20.25
CA VAL A 474 1.99 6.35 20.37
C VAL A 474 0.55 6.48 20.87
N THR A 475 -0.38 5.69 20.32
CA THR A 475 -1.74 5.54 20.85
C THR A 475 -1.92 4.14 21.45
N LEU A 476 -2.11 4.04 22.76
CA LEU A 476 -2.52 2.80 23.43
C LEU A 476 -4.03 2.92 23.74
N ASN A 477 -4.87 2.07 23.17
CA ASN A 477 -6.34 2.26 23.25
C ASN A 477 -7.14 0.97 23.49
N ALA A 478 -7.96 0.94 24.53
CA ALA A 478 -8.90 -0.16 24.80
C ALA A 478 -8.26 -1.55 24.86
N ASN A 479 -7.03 -1.63 25.35
CA ASN A 479 -6.39 -2.90 25.68
C ASN A 479 -6.92 -3.40 27.03
N SER A 480 -6.93 -4.71 27.26
CA SER A 480 -7.64 -5.30 28.40
C SER A 480 -7.00 -6.56 28.98
N LEU A 481 -7.13 -6.72 30.29
CA LEU A 481 -6.73 -7.91 31.04
C LEU A 481 -7.86 -8.39 31.95
N ASP A 482 -8.15 -9.69 31.94
CA ASP A 482 -9.18 -10.32 32.77
C ASP A 482 -8.66 -11.58 33.48
N VAL A 483 -8.32 -11.43 34.76
CA VAL A 483 -7.79 -12.48 35.64
C VAL A 483 -8.78 -12.84 36.75
N SER A 484 -10.07 -12.80 36.43
CA SER A 484 -11.13 -13.13 37.38
C SER A 484 -11.19 -14.62 37.74
N SER A 485 -11.73 -14.96 38.90
CA SER A 485 -12.25 -16.31 39.19
C SER A 485 -13.76 -16.28 39.38
N SER A 486 -14.40 -17.42 39.07
CA SER A 486 -15.86 -17.57 39.18
C SER A 486 -16.34 -17.87 40.61
N SER A 487 -15.57 -18.63 41.40
CA SER A 487 -15.85 -18.87 42.82
C SER A 487 -14.62 -18.94 43.72
N GLY A 488 -13.41 -18.86 43.17
CA GLY A 488 -12.16 -18.62 43.91
C GLY A 488 -11.83 -17.13 44.06
N SER A 489 -10.62 -16.84 44.56
CA SER A 489 -10.13 -15.45 44.63
C SER A 489 -9.78 -14.89 43.26
N GLY A 490 -9.95 -13.58 43.07
CA GLY A 490 -9.45 -12.91 41.87
C GLY A 490 -7.92 -12.90 41.80
N GLY A 491 -7.36 -12.82 40.60
CA GLY A 491 -5.91 -12.75 40.36
C GLY A 491 -5.31 -11.34 40.48
N SER A 492 -4.27 -11.06 39.70
CA SER A 492 -3.57 -9.76 39.67
C SER A 492 -3.44 -9.21 38.24
N ALA A 493 -4.35 -8.32 37.84
CA ALA A 493 -4.32 -7.62 36.56
C ALA A 493 -3.80 -6.18 36.74
N ILE A 494 -2.69 -5.86 36.07
CA ILE A 494 -1.96 -4.62 36.27
C ILE A 494 -1.53 -4.03 34.91
N GLY A 495 -1.79 -2.74 34.68
CA GLY A 495 -1.34 -2.05 33.47
C GLY A 495 -2.10 -2.46 32.21
N GLY A 496 -3.40 -2.20 32.15
CA GLY A 496 -4.24 -2.61 31.01
C GLY A 496 -3.77 -2.02 29.67
N GLY A 497 -3.30 -0.76 29.67
CA GLY A 497 -2.64 -0.14 28.52
C GLY A 497 -1.15 -0.47 28.46
N ALA A 498 -0.41 -0.12 29.51
CA ALA A 498 1.01 -0.45 29.65
C ALA A 498 1.40 -0.83 31.09
N PHE A 499 2.30 -1.80 31.22
CA PHE A 499 3.00 -2.13 32.47
C PHE A 499 4.49 -1.85 32.32
N VAL A 500 5.08 -1.18 33.32
CA VAL A 500 6.44 -0.65 33.29
C VAL A 500 7.29 -1.29 34.40
N ASN A 501 8.14 -2.25 34.01
CA ASN A 501 9.03 -2.96 34.91
C ASN A 501 10.42 -2.30 35.01
N ASP A 502 10.85 -1.60 33.95
CA ASP A 502 12.04 -0.74 33.92
C ASP A 502 11.62 0.70 33.54
N THR A 503 12.23 1.33 32.55
CA THR A 503 12.03 2.76 32.28
C THR A 503 11.17 2.97 31.04
N LEU A 504 10.12 3.78 31.14
CA LEU A 504 9.33 4.21 29.98
C LEU A 504 9.44 5.73 29.82
N THR A 505 9.95 6.20 28.69
CA THR A 505 9.87 7.62 28.30
C THR A 505 8.76 7.80 27.28
N SER A 506 7.65 8.45 27.67
CA SER A 506 6.47 8.66 26.85
C SER A 506 6.28 10.14 26.49
N VAL A 507 6.42 10.48 25.20
CA VAL A 507 6.38 11.86 24.68
C VAL A 507 5.26 12.01 23.65
N ASN A 508 4.42 13.03 23.81
CA ASN A 508 3.32 13.33 22.88
C ASN A 508 2.47 12.08 22.55
N SER A 509 2.10 11.28 23.55
CA SER A 509 1.39 10.01 23.36
C SER A 509 0.00 10.02 24.00
N THR A 510 -0.88 9.08 23.62
CA THR A 510 -2.26 8.99 24.12
C THR A 510 -2.52 7.58 24.63
N ILE A 511 -2.63 7.42 25.95
CA ILE A 511 -2.95 6.15 26.62
C ILE A 511 -4.38 6.26 27.16
N ALA A 512 -5.34 5.55 26.57
CA ALA A 512 -6.74 5.76 26.89
C ALA A 512 -7.62 4.50 26.84
N GLY A 513 -8.73 4.52 27.59
CA GLY A 513 -9.81 3.54 27.47
C GLY A 513 -9.44 2.09 27.83
N SER A 514 -8.24 1.84 28.37
CA SER A 514 -7.76 0.48 28.64
C SER A 514 -8.21 0.01 30.03
N SER A 515 -8.31 -1.31 30.23
CA SER A 515 -9.03 -1.89 31.38
C SER A 515 -8.35 -3.09 32.02
N VAL A 516 -8.59 -3.27 33.31
CA VAL A 516 -8.12 -4.43 34.09
C VAL A 516 -9.27 -4.97 34.95
N ARG A 517 -9.40 -6.30 35.06
CA ARG A 517 -10.45 -6.96 35.85
C ARG A 517 -9.88 -8.16 36.62
N ALA A 518 -10.18 -8.24 37.91
CA ALA A 518 -9.78 -9.33 38.81
C ALA A 518 -10.92 -9.69 39.79
N ALA A 519 -12.12 -9.92 39.26
CA ALA A 519 -13.27 -10.31 40.08
C ALA A 519 -13.05 -11.69 40.76
N GLY A 520 -13.63 -11.90 41.94
CA GLY A 520 -13.56 -13.16 42.68
C GLY A 520 -14.04 -12.99 44.12
N ALA A 521 -13.89 -14.05 44.93
CA ALA A 521 -14.24 -14.07 46.35
C ALA A 521 -13.07 -14.61 47.20
N PRO A 522 -12.24 -13.73 47.82
CA PRO A 522 -12.24 -12.26 47.70
C PRO A 522 -11.81 -11.78 46.30
N ALA A 523 -12.12 -10.52 45.99
CA ALA A 523 -11.65 -9.88 44.77
C ALA A 523 -10.11 -9.77 44.76
N GLY A 524 -9.53 -9.85 43.57
CA GLY A 524 -8.10 -9.71 43.33
C GLY A 524 -7.67 -8.26 43.16
N THR A 525 -6.48 -8.05 42.59
CA THR A 525 -5.94 -6.73 42.27
C THR A 525 -6.24 -6.37 40.81
N ALA A 526 -6.93 -5.26 40.57
CA ALA A 526 -7.22 -4.77 39.20
C ALA A 526 -6.82 -3.29 39.08
N ARG A 527 -5.53 -2.98 38.87
CA ARG A 527 -5.04 -1.58 39.01
C ARG A 527 -4.25 -1.08 37.82
N GLY A 528 -4.39 0.21 37.53
CA GLY A 528 -3.76 0.87 36.40
C GLY A 528 -4.37 0.40 35.09
N GLY A 529 -5.64 0.73 34.86
CA GLY A 529 -6.32 0.38 33.61
C GLY A 529 -5.59 0.93 32.38
N ASN A 530 -4.96 2.11 32.48
CA ASN A 530 -4.10 2.67 31.44
C ASN A 530 -2.61 2.43 31.67
N LEU A 531 -2.06 2.75 32.85
CA LEU A 531 -0.63 2.68 33.15
C LEU A 531 -0.37 2.13 34.56
N ALA A 532 0.69 1.32 34.71
CA ALA A 532 1.18 0.87 36.01
C ALA A 532 2.69 0.64 35.96
N GLN A 533 3.37 0.69 37.12
CA GLN A 533 4.82 0.52 37.20
C GLN A 533 5.22 -0.23 38.46
N SER A 534 6.20 -1.13 38.37
CA SER A 534 6.66 -1.94 39.50
C SER A 534 8.17 -2.14 39.40
N GLY A 535 8.93 -1.54 40.31
CA GLY A 535 10.41 -1.46 40.22
C GLY A 535 10.91 -0.44 39.19
N GLY A 536 10.15 -0.24 38.11
CA GLY A 536 10.39 0.73 37.05
C GLY A 536 9.83 2.14 37.29
N VAL A 537 10.10 3.05 36.34
CA VAL A 537 9.65 4.45 36.35
C VAL A 537 9.18 4.88 34.96
N ALA A 538 7.95 5.39 34.86
CA ALA A 538 7.47 6.08 33.68
C ALA A 538 7.75 7.59 33.75
N HIS A 539 8.58 8.09 32.83
CA HIS A 539 8.74 9.50 32.51
C HIS A 539 7.75 9.91 31.43
N VAL A 540 6.95 10.95 31.70
CA VAL A 540 5.81 11.30 30.84
C VAL A 540 5.82 12.79 30.52
N LYS A 541 5.78 13.15 29.22
CA LYS A 541 5.72 14.54 28.74
C LYS A 541 4.71 14.72 27.62
N ASN A 542 4.02 15.86 27.59
CA ASN A 542 3.05 16.22 26.53
C ASN A 542 2.01 15.12 26.25
N THR A 543 1.67 14.27 27.23
CA THR A 543 0.97 13.00 27.03
C THR A 543 -0.37 12.96 27.75
N ILE A 544 -1.34 12.27 27.15
CA ILE A 544 -2.70 12.10 27.69
C ILE A 544 -2.83 10.72 28.30
N ILE A 545 -3.26 10.65 29.56
CA ILE A 545 -3.76 9.42 30.20
C ILE A 545 -5.23 9.61 30.56
N SER A 546 -6.14 8.79 30.03
CA SER A 546 -7.58 9.01 30.28
C SER A 546 -8.53 7.83 30.13
N GLY A 547 -9.56 7.82 30.98
CA GLY A 547 -10.71 6.92 30.86
C GLY A 547 -10.35 5.44 30.98
N GLY A 548 -9.34 5.12 31.79
CA GLY A 548 -9.04 3.73 32.14
C GLY A 548 -10.13 3.13 33.04
N SER A 549 -10.06 1.82 33.29
CA SER A 549 -11.00 1.13 34.18
C SER A 549 -10.30 0.05 35.01
N GLY A 550 -10.65 -0.04 36.28
CA GLY A 550 -10.10 -0.98 37.26
C GLY A 550 -10.73 -0.76 38.64
N ASP A 551 -9.96 -1.01 39.71
CA ASP A 551 -10.25 -0.56 41.06
C ASP A 551 -10.55 0.97 41.04
N PRO A 552 -11.62 1.47 41.67
CA PRO A 552 -12.04 2.89 41.56
C PRO A 552 -11.02 3.96 41.99
N SER A 553 -9.94 3.56 42.68
CA SER A 553 -8.84 4.46 43.07
C SER A 553 -7.64 4.40 42.12
N PHE A 554 -7.65 3.50 41.13
CA PHE A 554 -6.51 3.16 40.28
C PHE A 554 -6.95 2.90 38.81
N GLU A 555 -7.96 3.61 38.33
CA GLU A 555 -8.56 3.41 37.00
C GLU A 555 -7.60 3.82 35.87
N ASN A 556 -6.95 4.98 35.96
CA ASN A 556 -5.90 5.41 35.03
C ASN A 556 -4.55 4.80 35.42
N CYS A 557 -4.07 5.12 36.62
CA CYS A 557 -2.73 4.78 37.10
C CYS A 557 -2.78 3.99 38.41
N ARG A 558 -1.89 2.99 38.57
CA ARG A 558 -1.69 2.26 39.83
C ARG A 558 -0.71 2.98 40.77
N GLU A 559 0.39 3.48 40.21
CA GLU A 559 1.41 4.27 40.89
C GLU A 559 1.58 5.64 40.20
N PRO A 560 2.03 6.68 40.91
CA PRO A 560 2.41 7.95 40.30
C PRO A 560 3.57 7.80 39.33
N ALA A 561 3.41 8.32 38.11
CA ALA A 561 4.47 8.43 37.12
C ALA A 561 5.25 9.75 37.31
N THR A 562 6.49 9.81 36.80
CA THR A 562 7.28 11.04 36.80
C THR A 562 6.81 11.96 35.68
N SER A 563 6.18 13.08 36.04
CA SER A 563 5.76 14.09 35.06
C SER A 563 6.91 15.05 34.72
N ASP A 564 7.34 14.99 33.46
CA ASP A 564 8.23 15.99 32.83
C ASP A 564 7.42 17.20 32.28
N GLY A 565 6.13 17.26 32.60
CA GLY A 565 5.23 18.40 32.40
C GLY A 565 4.34 18.35 31.15
N HIS A 566 3.35 19.25 31.17
CA HIS A 566 2.37 19.48 30.10
C HIS A 566 1.54 18.24 29.73
N ASN A 567 1.20 17.42 30.73
CA ASN A 567 0.39 16.21 30.57
C ASN A 567 -1.09 16.44 30.89
N ILE A 568 -1.95 15.50 30.49
CA ILE A 568 -3.34 15.41 30.96
C ILE A 568 -3.56 14.10 31.70
N ASP A 569 -4.06 14.19 32.94
CA ASP A 569 -4.70 13.07 33.64
C ASP A 569 -6.16 13.42 33.90
N SER A 570 -7.06 12.58 33.41
CA SER A 570 -8.50 12.80 33.60
C SER A 570 -9.04 12.51 35.01
N LEU A 571 -8.29 11.82 35.87
CA LEU A 571 -8.75 11.36 37.20
C LEU A 571 -7.81 11.70 38.36
N ASP A 572 -6.66 12.32 38.11
CA ASP A 572 -5.68 12.72 39.14
C ASP A 572 -5.15 11.54 39.99
N GLN A 573 -4.82 10.45 39.29
CA GLN A 573 -4.29 9.19 39.83
C GLN A 573 -2.82 8.97 39.43
N CYS A 574 -2.33 9.69 38.41
CA CYS A 574 -0.99 9.52 37.83
C CYS A 574 0.09 10.45 38.42
N GLY A 575 -0.28 11.38 39.32
CA GLY A 575 0.67 12.29 40.01
C GLY A 575 1.17 13.47 39.18
N PHE A 576 0.41 13.89 38.15
CA PHE A 576 0.80 14.95 37.21
C PHE A 576 0.61 16.35 37.80
N HIS A 577 1.57 16.80 38.62
CA HIS A 577 1.57 18.11 39.27
C HIS A 577 2.73 19.03 38.83
N SER A 578 3.41 18.69 37.73
CA SER A 578 4.48 19.49 37.14
C SER A 578 3.94 20.66 36.31
N THR A 579 4.82 21.58 35.91
CA THR A 579 4.46 22.74 35.10
C THR A 579 3.70 22.34 33.83
N GLY A 580 2.54 22.96 33.61
CA GLY A 580 1.69 22.74 32.44
C GLY A 580 0.72 21.55 32.56
N ASP A 581 0.85 20.71 33.58
CA ASP A 581 -0.03 19.55 33.77
C ASP A 581 -1.49 19.95 34.03
N GLN A 582 -2.41 19.11 33.59
CA GLN A 582 -3.85 19.29 33.74
C GLN A 582 -4.49 18.02 34.31
N ILE A 583 -4.73 18.05 35.62
CA ILE A 583 -5.38 16.99 36.40
C ILE A 583 -6.91 17.14 36.44
N ASN A 584 -7.62 16.05 36.74
CA ASN A 584 -9.09 15.97 36.77
C ASN A 584 -9.74 16.54 35.50
N LYS A 585 -9.09 16.34 34.34
CA LYS A 585 -9.46 17.02 33.09
C LYS A 585 -9.79 16.05 31.97
N ASN A 586 -11.04 16.05 31.52
CA ASN A 586 -11.43 15.26 30.34
C ASN A 586 -10.75 15.83 29.07
N PRO A 587 -9.91 15.05 28.35
CA PRO A 587 -9.20 15.49 27.15
C PRO A 587 -10.10 15.70 25.92
N LEU A 588 -11.39 15.36 25.98
CA LEU A 588 -12.35 15.44 24.85
C LEU A 588 -11.81 14.72 23.61
N LEU A 589 -11.49 13.43 23.76
CA LEU A 589 -11.01 12.57 22.67
C LEU A 589 -12.16 12.06 21.82
N GLY A 590 -12.04 12.18 20.50
CA GLY A 590 -12.86 11.45 19.53
C GLY A 590 -12.63 9.93 19.60
N PRO A 591 -13.40 9.14 18.83
CA PRO A 591 -13.19 7.70 18.72
C PRO A 591 -11.81 7.39 18.11
N LEU A 592 -11.30 6.18 18.35
CA LEU A 592 -10.16 5.65 17.59
C LEU A 592 -10.62 5.34 16.17
N GLN A 593 -10.06 6.03 15.18
CA GLN A 593 -10.42 5.88 13.78
C GLN A 593 -9.27 6.33 12.85
N ASP A 594 -9.39 6.06 11.56
CA ASP A 594 -8.51 6.69 10.56
C ASP A 594 -8.81 8.20 10.49
N ASN A 595 -7.79 9.01 10.80
CA ASN A 595 -7.83 10.46 10.69
C ASN A 595 -6.81 11.00 9.65
N GLY A 596 -6.44 10.18 8.65
CA GLY A 596 -5.55 10.54 7.54
C GLY A 596 -4.08 10.19 7.74
N GLY A 597 -3.77 9.19 8.59
CA GLY A 597 -2.40 8.78 8.93
C GLY A 597 -2.06 7.35 8.49
N PRO A 598 -0.85 6.84 8.82
CA PRO A 598 -0.50 5.43 8.61
C PRO A 598 -1.15 4.50 9.64
N VAL A 599 -1.62 5.04 10.77
CA VAL A 599 -2.29 4.32 11.86
C VAL A 599 -3.53 5.10 12.32
N PRO A 600 -4.56 4.43 12.86
CA PRO A 600 -5.70 5.12 13.47
C PRO A 600 -5.26 5.86 14.73
N THR A 601 -5.93 6.98 15.02
CA THR A 601 -5.62 7.88 16.13
C THR A 601 -6.90 8.35 16.83
N ARG A 602 -6.76 8.95 18.00
CA ARG A 602 -7.86 9.65 18.69
C ARG A 602 -7.73 11.15 18.45
N ALA A 603 -8.56 11.69 17.56
CA ALA A 603 -8.57 13.12 17.28
C ALA A 603 -9.02 13.93 18.51
N LEU A 604 -8.44 15.12 18.70
CA LEU A 604 -8.89 16.06 19.73
C LEU A 604 -10.17 16.77 19.24
N LEU A 605 -11.24 16.74 20.05
CA LEU A 605 -12.51 17.41 19.72
C LEU A 605 -12.43 18.92 19.97
N PRO A 606 -13.34 19.74 19.38
CA PRO A 606 -13.36 21.18 19.61
C PRO A 606 -13.43 21.54 21.11
N HIS A 607 -12.61 22.53 21.50
CA HIS A 607 -12.38 22.93 22.90
C HIS A 607 -11.68 21.89 23.79
N SER A 608 -11.04 20.87 23.21
CA SER A 608 -10.17 19.95 23.96
C SER A 608 -9.10 20.73 24.74
N PRO A 609 -8.89 20.42 26.03
CA PRO A 609 -7.85 21.02 26.84
C PRO A 609 -6.43 20.60 26.44
N ALA A 610 -6.26 19.67 25.48
CA ALA A 610 -4.97 19.35 24.90
C ALA A 610 -4.49 20.37 23.85
N ILE A 611 -5.41 21.16 23.28
CA ILE A 611 -5.15 22.01 22.12
C ILE A 611 -4.30 23.24 22.52
N ASN A 612 -3.12 23.37 21.90
CA ASN A 612 -2.10 24.38 22.18
C ASN A 612 -1.73 24.45 23.68
N LYS A 613 -1.52 23.28 24.31
CA LYS A 613 -1.13 23.13 25.73
C LYS A 613 0.10 22.27 26.00
N GLY A 614 0.75 21.71 24.98
CA GLY A 614 2.04 21.05 25.13
C GLY A 614 3.19 22.05 25.31
N ASP A 615 4.36 21.53 25.70
CA ASP A 615 5.63 22.23 25.63
C ASP A 615 6.32 21.93 24.30
N ASN A 616 6.68 22.98 23.55
CA ASN A 616 7.44 22.88 22.31
C ASN A 616 8.84 22.26 22.50
N VAL A 617 9.44 22.37 23.69
CA VAL A 617 10.76 21.79 23.98
C VAL A 617 10.64 20.27 24.08
N GLY A 618 11.16 19.57 23.06
CA GLY A 618 11.05 18.12 22.93
C GLY A 618 9.80 17.64 22.18
N CYS A 619 8.95 18.56 21.68
CA CYS A 619 7.84 18.17 20.82
C CYS A 619 8.36 17.61 19.47
N PRO A 620 7.89 16.44 19.01
CA PRO A 620 8.28 15.87 17.72
C PRO A 620 7.88 16.77 16.55
N ALA A 621 8.63 16.75 15.45
CA ALA A 621 8.36 17.57 14.26
C ALA A 621 7.02 17.26 13.53
N THR A 622 6.43 16.10 13.82
CA THR A 622 5.14 15.65 13.28
C THR A 622 4.37 14.83 14.32
N ASP A 623 3.05 14.72 14.17
CA ASP A 623 2.19 13.81 14.95
C ASP A 623 2.19 12.36 14.41
N ALA A 624 1.36 11.48 15.00
CA ALA A 624 1.24 10.08 14.58
C ALA A 624 0.78 9.87 13.13
N ARG A 625 0.20 10.89 12.49
CA ARG A 625 -0.24 10.85 11.08
C ARG A 625 0.85 11.34 10.12
N GLY A 626 1.93 11.92 10.64
CA GLY A 626 2.90 12.68 9.86
C GLY A 626 2.47 14.13 9.60
N PHE A 627 1.45 14.64 10.30
CA PHE A 627 1.05 16.05 10.23
C PHE A 627 2.04 16.91 11.02
N HIS A 628 2.44 18.07 10.49
CA HIS A 628 3.47 18.91 11.09
C HIS A 628 3.11 19.43 12.50
N ARG A 629 4.13 19.66 13.34
CA ARG A 629 4.00 20.28 14.66
C ARG A 629 5.11 21.32 14.91
N PRO A 630 4.87 22.32 15.78
CA PRO A 630 3.55 22.78 16.23
C PRO A 630 2.81 23.48 15.08
N ALA A 631 1.53 23.18 14.89
CA ALA A 631 0.73 23.75 13.80
C ALA A 631 0.34 25.21 14.06
N PHE A 632 0.11 25.59 15.33
CA PHE A 632 -0.24 26.97 15.71
C PHE A 632 0.68 27.53 16.82
N GLY A 633 1.98 27.26 16.70
CA GLY A 633 3.02 27.86 17.55
C GLY A 633 3.17 27.26 18.96
N ILE A 634 2.21 26.49 19.44
CA ILE A 634 2.33 25.57 20.58
C ILE A 634 1.82 24.20 20.14
N CYS A 635 2.52 23.12 20.47
CA CYS A 635 2.06 21.78 20.10
C CYS A 635 0.91 21.29 21.00
N ASP A 636 0.13 20.35 20.49
CA ASP A 636 -0.94 19.71 21.23
C ASP A 636 -0.43 18.57 22.12
N ILE A 637 -1.05 18.43 23.29
CA ILE A 637 -0.85 17.27 24.18
C ILE A 637 -1.43 16.02 23.49
N GLY A 638 -0.71 14.91 23.52
CA GLY A 638 -1.13 13.62 22.96
C GLY A 638 -0.60 13.33 21.55
N ALA A 639 -0.95 12.15 21.02
CA ALA A 639 -0.43 11.61 19.74
C ALA A 639 -0.97 12.30 18.47
N PHE A 640 -1.89 13.25 18.63
CA PHE A 640 -2.59 13.95 17.54
C PHE A 640 -2.33 15.46 17.66
N GLU A 641 -2.14 16.13 16.54
CA GLU A 641 -2.12 17.59 16.44
C GLU A 641 -3.35 18.07 15.66
N VAL A 642 -4.14 18.98 16.23
CA VAL A 642 -5.25 19.61 15.51
C VAL A 642 -4.68 20.43 14.35
N ASN A 643 -5.22 20.19 13.17
CA ASN A 643 -5.12 21.15 12.08
C ASN A 643 -6.21 22.21 12.28
N PRO A 644 -5.89 23.46 12.67
CA PRO A 644 -6.89 24.51 12.85
C PRO A 644 -7.38 25.10 11.52
N ASP A 645 -6.67 24.84 10.42
CA ASP A 645 -6.93 25.39 9.10
C ASP A 645 -7.51 24.34 8.15
N HIS A 646 -8.75 24.56 7.73
CA HIS A 646 -9.49 23.71 6.80
C HIS A 646 -9.66 24.34 5.40
N SER A 647 -8.93 25.42 5.09
CA SER A 647 -9.09 26.22 3.88
C SER A 647 -8.05 25.86 2.82
N PRO A 648 -8.36 25.03 1.81
CA PRO A 648 -7.36 24.63 0.84
C PRO A 648 -6.91 25.79 -0.08
N PRO A 649 -5.63 25.85 -0.47
CA PRO A 649 -5.06 26.96 -1.23
C PRO A 649 -5.75 27.15 -2.58
N SER A 650 -6.04 28.40 -2.92
CA SER A 650 -6.73 28.77 -4.15
C SER A 650 -5.77 28.88 -5.33
N ILE A 651 -6.11 28.21 -6.44
CA ILE A 651 -5.31 28.23 -7.68
C ILE A 651 -5.95 29.12 -8.74
N THR A 652 -5.15 29.98 -9.37
CA THR A 652 -5.52 30.74 -10.57
C THR A 652 -4.67 30.29 -11.76
N ILE A 653 -5.31 29.87 -12.85
CA ILE A 653 -4.65 29.56 -14.13
C ILE A 653 -5.17 30.58 -15.15
N VAL A 654 -4.27 31.45 -15.62
CA VAL A 654 -4.55 32.46 -16.65
C VAL A 654 -4.20 31.92 -18.03
N THR A 655 -3.04 31.28 -18.16
CA THR A 655 -2.56 30.67 -19.41
C THR A 655 -2.01 29.27 -19.14
N PRO A 656 -2.49 28.22 -19.85
CA PRO A 656 -3.50 28.25 -20.90
C PRO A 656 -4.89 28.59 -20.36
N ALA A 657 -5.72 29.24 -21.17
CA ALA A 657 -7.10 29.57 -20.80
C ALA A 657 -8.04 28.39 -21.07
N ALA A 658 -9.16 28.30 -20.33
CA ALA A 658 -10.12 27.21 -20.45
C ALA A 658 -10.75 27.14 -21.85
N GLY A 659 -10.54 26.01 -22.53
CA GLY A 659 -11.00 25.79 -23.91
C GLY A 659 -10.20 26.56 -24.96
N ALA A 660 -9.02 27.08 -24.63
CA ALA A 660 -8.20 27.83 -25.58
C ALA A 660 -7.75 26.96 -26.76
N HIS A 661 -7.60 27.61 -27.92
CA HIS A 661 -7.13 27.01 -29.16
C HIS A 661 -5.81 27.67 -29.57
N TYR A 662 -4.75 26.87 -29.72
CA TYR A 662 -3.41 27.33 -30.09
C TYR A 662 -2.96 26.64 -31.36
N LYS A 663 -2.25 27.33 -32.26
CA LYS A 663 -1.70 26.67 -33.46
C LYS A 663 -0.59 25.69 -33.05
N GLN A 664 -0.42 24.62 -33.80
CA GLN A 664 0.75 23.76 -33.68
C GLN A 664 2.05 24.59 -33.76
N GLY A 665 2.92 24.46 -32.76
CA GLY A 665 4.16 25.23 -32.61
C GLY A 665 4.00 26.67 -32.09
N GLN A 666 2.80 27.10 -31.69
CA GLN A 666 2.61 28.44 -31.13
C GLN A 666 3.28 28.56 -29.76
N LYS A 667 4.20 29.51 -29.60
CA LYS A 667 4.78 29.85 -28.29
C LYS A 667 3.68 30.41 -27.38
N VAL A 668 3.34 29.64 -26.34
CA VAL A 668 2.37 29.99 -25.30
C VAL A 668 3.06 29.84 -23.95
N ILE A 669 3.01 30.87 -23.12
CA ILE A 669 3.72 30.92 -21.84
C ILE A 669 2.75 30.56 -20.71
N ALA A 670 3.15 29.66 -19.82
CA ALA A 670 2.40 29.35 -18.61
C ALA A 670 2.25 30.60 -17.74
N ASN A 671 1.02 30.89 -17.31
CA ASN A 671 0.72 31.92 -16.33
C ASN A 671 -0.27 31.35 -15.33
N TYR A 672 0.22 31.06 -14.13
CA TYR A 672 -0.57 30.58 -13.00
C TYR A 672 -0.01 31.12 -11.69
N SER A 673 -0.86 31.19 -10.67
CA SER A 673 -0.51 31.53 -9.29
C SER A 673 -1.33 30.70 -8.31
N CYS A 674 -0.81 30.57 -7.10
CA CYS A 674 -1.51 30.03 -5.95
C CYS A 674 -1.59 31.14 -4.90
N SER A 675 -2.67 31.16 -4.13
CA SER A 675 -2.94 32.16 -3.09
C SER A 675 -3.72 31.50 -1.98
N ASP A 676 -3.38 31.84 -0.76
CA ASP A 676 -3.97 31.27 0.44
C ASP A 676 -4.55 32.39 1.33
N PRO A 677 -5.69 32.21 2.04
CA PRO A 677 -6.27 33.27 2.87
C PRO A 677 -5.34 33.70 4.01
N GLU A 678 -4.57 32.76 4.55
CA GLU A 678 -3.61 32.92 5.64
C GLU A 678 -2.30 33.58 5.17
N GLY A 679 -1.97 33.43 3.87
CA GLY A 679 -0.99 34.27 3.17
C GLY A 679 0.03 33.51 2.32
N PRO A 680 0.91 34.22 1.59
CA PRO A 680 1.82 33.61 0.63
C PRO A 680 2.94 32.77 1.26
N PHE A 681 3.22 32.97 2.56
CA PHE A 681 4.21 32.19 3.31
C PHE A 681 3.69 30.82 3.74
N ASP A 682 2.39 30.56 3.61
CA ASP A 682 1.82 29.26 3.95
C ASP A 682 1.85 28.25 2.81
N ILE A 683 1.95 28.73 1.57
CA ILE A 683 2.01 27.88 0.38
C ILE A 683 3.36 27.17 0.29
N VAL A 684 3.39 25.87 0.60
CA VAL A 684 4.60 25.02 0.45
C VAL A 684 4.75 24.48 -0.97
N LEU A 685 3.67 24.39 -1.74
CA LEU A 685 3.68 23.88 -3.12
C LEU A 685 2.81 24.74 -4.05
N CYS A 686 3.34 25.11 -5.22
CA CYS A 686 2.58 25.73 -6.30
C CYS A 686 3.17 25.35 -7.68
N GLN A 687 2.81 24.17 -8.18
CA GLN A 687 3.49 23.55 -9.32
C GLN A 687 2.54 23.19 -10.47
N GLY A 688 2.90 23.63 -11.69
CA GLY A 688 2.29 23.19 -12.95
C GLY A 688 3.22 22.25 -13.75
N PRO A 689 2.80 21.77 -14.94
CA PRO A 689 3.59 20.85 -15.77
C PRO A 689 4.86 21.49 -16.35
N VAL A 690 4.93 22.82 -16.35
CA VAL A 690 6.15 23.62 -16.56
C VAL A 690 6.13 24.77 -15.54
N PRO A 691 7.28 25.34 -15.14
CA PRO A 691 7.31 26.48 -14.23
C PRO A 691 6.57 27.69 -14.79
N ASN A 692 6.03 28.53 -13.90
CA ASN A 692 5.41 29.80 -14.28
C ASN A 692 6.38 30.65 -15.14
N GLY A 693 5.88 31.27 -16.21
CA GLY A 693 6.71 32.00 -17.17
C GLY A 693 7.46 31.15 -18.21
N LYS A 694 7.35 29.81 -18.20
CA LYS A 694 7.97 28.92 -19.21
C LYS A 694 6.97 28.50 -20.31
N PRO A 695 7.44 28.08 -21.51
CA PRO A 695 6.55 27.66 -22.60
C PRO A 695 5.81 26.35 -22.30
N ILE A 696 4.52 26.27 -22.65
CA ILE A 696 3.73 25.02 -22.60
C ILE A 696 3.84 24.24 -23.92
N ALA A 697 3.54 22.95 -23.88
CA ALA A 697 3.62 22.06 -25.04
C ALA A 697 2.54 22.38 -26.10
N THR A 698 2.97 22.89 -27.27
CA THR A 698 2.09 23.11 -28.43
C THR A 698 2.58 22.42 -29.70
N SER A 699 3.59 21.57 -29.62
CA SER A 699 4.17 20.82 -30.75
C SER A 699 3.26 19.72 -31.29
N THR A 700 2.49 19.07 -30.40
CA THR A 700 1.60 17.94 -30.74
C THR A 700 0.15 18.41 -30.90
N PRO A 701 -0.51 18.18 -32.05
CA PRO A 701 -1.93 18.52 -32.23
C PRO A 701 -2.87 17.69 -31.36
N GLY A 702 -4.05 18.24 -31.05
CA GLY A 702 -5.10 17.56 -30.26
C GLY A 702 -5.38 18.22 -28.91
N PRO A 703 -6.22 17.59 -28.07
CA PRO A 703 -6.56 18.10 -26.75
C PRO A 703 -5.45 17.84 -25.72
N HIS A 704 -5.15 18.84 -24.91
CA HIS A 704 -4.16 18.81 -23.83
C HIS A 704 -4.77 19.21 -22.49
N LYS A 705 -4.13 18.79 -21.40
CA LYS A 705 -4.44 19.21 -20.02
C LYS A 705 -3.27 20.04 -19.47
N PHE A 706 -3.59 21.06 -18.70
CA PHE A 706 -2.66 21.80 -17.85
C PHE A 706 -3.18 21.71 -16.42
N ILE A 707 -2.42 21.06 -15.54
CA ILE A 707 -2.83 20.74 -14.17
C ILE A 707 -1.86 21.46 -13.23
N VAL A 708 -2.37 22.40 -12.45
CA VAL A 708 -1.62 23.04 -11.37
C VAL A 708 -2.08 22.46 -10.04
N GLN A 709 -1.12 22.18 -9.17
CA GLN A 709 -1.33 21.66 -7.82
C GLN A 709 -0.79 22.68 -6.81
N ALA A 710 -1.52 22.88 -5.72
CA ALA A 710 -1.12 23.71 -4.61
C ALA A 710 -1.32 22.97 -3.30
N ALA A 711 -0.43 23.21 -2.33
CA ALA A 711 -0.56 22.77 -0.96
C ALA A 711 0.00 23.84 -0.01
N ASP A 712 -0.57 23.91 1.18
CA ASP A 712 -0.19 24.80 2.28
C ASP A 712 0.63 24.04 3.36
N LYS A 713 0.97 24.68 4.48
CA LYS A 713 1.67 23.99 5.59
C LYS A 713 0.72 23.07 6.36
N SER A 714 -0.54 23.50 6.48
CA SER A 714 -1.69 22.77 7.00
C SER A 714 -2.06 21.50 6.22
N GLY A 715 -1.27 21.11 5.21
CA GLY A 715 -1.48 19.91 4.41
C GLY A 715 -2.74 19.91 3.55
N ASN A 716 -3.55 20.98 3.53
CA ASN A 716 -4.67 21.07 2.62
C ASN A 716 -4.12 21.25 1.20
N SER A 717 -4.84 20.72 0.21
CA SER A 717 -4.37 20.79 -1.18
C SER A 717 -5.50 20.96 -2.19
N THR A 718 -5.20 21.71 -3.24
CA THR A 718 -6.08 21.94 -4.39
C THR A 718 -5.41 21.46 -5.66
N LYS A 719 -6.19 20.93 -6.59
CA LYS A 719 -5.75 20.68 -7.98
C LYS A 719 -6.70 21.35 -8.96
N LYS A 720 -6.16 22.18 -9.85
CA LYS A 720 -6.95 22.88 -10.88
C LYS A 720 -6.50 22.45 -12.26
N THR A 721 -7.45 21.93 -13.04
CA THR A 721 -7.21 21.46 -14.42
C THR A 721 -7.85 22.40 -15.42
N VAL A 722 -7.05 22.88 -16.37
CA VAL A 722 -7.51 23.56 -17.59
C VAL A 722 -7.25 22.67 -18.80
N ARG A 723 -8.19 22.64 -19.75
CA ARG A 723 -8.03 21.97 -21.05
C ARG A 723 -7.82 23.00 -22.15
N TYR A 724 -6.92 22.71 -23.09
CA TYR A 724 -6.69 23.49 -24.31
C TYR A 724 -6.54 22.54 -25.51
N THR A 725 -6.68 23.07 -26.73
CA THR A 725 -6.53 22.29 -27.98
C THR A 725 -5.43 22.89 -28.83
N VAL A 726 -4.55 22.03 -29.34
CA VAL A 726 -3.54 22.40 -30.35
C VAL A 726 -4.12 22.08 -31.73
N ASP A 727 -4.37 23.14 -32.49
CA ASP A 727 -4.96 23.13 -33.82
C ASP A 727 -3.92 22.88 -34.92
N THR A 728 -4.26 21.96 -35.84
CA THR A 728 -3.54 21.82 -37.11
C THR A 728 -3.90 22.95 -38.07
N THR A 729 -3.07 23.17 -39.09
CA THR A 729 -3.36 24.15 -40.15
C THR A 729 -4.67 23.87 -40.90
N GLU A 730 -5.16 22.62 -40.91
CA GLU A 730 -6.43 22.21 -41.52
C GLU A 730 -7.69 22.50 -40.68
N SER A 731 -7.58 22.82 -39.38
CA SER A 731 -8.78 23.05 -38.52
C SER A 731 -9.37 24.46 -38.63
N SER A 732 -8.59 25.43 -39.12
CA SER A 732 -8.99 26.85 -39.17
C SER A 732 -10.37 27.10 -39.82
N PRO A 733 -11.24 27.95 -39.25
CA PRO A 733 -12.58 28.21 -39.79
C PRO A 733 -12.53 29.03 -41.11
N PRO A 734 -13.53 28.88 -41.99
CA PRO A 734 -13.55 29.58 -43.26
C PRO A 734 -13.87 31.07 -43.06
N LYS A 735 -13.24 31.95 -43.84
CA LYS A 735 -13.55 33.39 -43.83
C LYS A 735 -14.75 33.66 -44.74
N LEU A 736 -15.80 34.32 -44.23
CA LEU A 736 -16.93 34.79 -45.03
C LEU A 736 -16.86 36.32 -45.15
N LYS A 737 -17.04 36.84 -46.38
CA LYS A 737 -17.30 38.26 -46.65
C LYS A 737 -18.66 38.41 -47.35
N GLY A 738 -19.37 39.50 -47.07
CA GLY A 738 -20.68 39.79 -47.67
C GLY A 738 -21.89 39.49 -46.78
N LEU A 739 -21.69 38.93 -45.58
CA LEU A 739 -22.67 39.07 -44.50
C LEU A 739 -22.61 40.51 -43.95
N PRO A 740 -23.73 41.09 -43.49
CA PRO A 740 -23.71 42.40 -42.85
C PRO A 740 -22.89 42.34 -41.55
N PRO A 741 -22.06 43.36 -41.26
CA PRO A 741 -21.40 43.49 -39.96
C PRO A 741 -22.45 43.68 -38.85
N ASN A 742 -22.03 43.49 -37.59
CA ASN A 742 -22.83 43.84 -36.41
C ASN A 742 -24.22 43.17 -36.36
N GLN A 743 -24.29 41.88 -36.72
CA GLN A 743 -25.48 41.00 -36.65
C GLN A 743 -26.74 41.52 -37.37
N GLY A 744 -26.60 42.43 -38.34
CA GLY A 744 -27.73 42.97 -39.09
C GLY A 744 -28.50 41.92 -39.89
N CYS A 745 -29.78 42.19 -40.16
CA CYS A 745 -30.58 41.45 -41.11
C CYS A 745 -30.25 41.82 -42.56
N VAL A 746 -30.51 40.88 -43.46
CA VAL A 746 -30.32 41.04 -44.91
C VAL A 746 -31.64 41.46 -45.58
N PRO A 747 -31.72 42.59 -46.31
CA PRO A 747 -32.97 43.10 -46.88
C PRO A 747 -33.28 42.60 -48.31
N GLY A 748 -32.26 42.23 -49.10
CA GLY A 748 -32.40 41.79 -50.49
C GLY A 748 -31.70 40.45 -50.79
N ASN A 749 -31.29 40.24 -52.03
CA ASN A 749 -30.41 39.12 -52.40
C ASN A 749 -29.06 39.23 -51.67
N LEU A 750 -28.50 38.10 -51.21
CA LEU A 750 -27.22 38.06 -50.51
C LEU A 750 -26.12 37.53 -51.43
N LYS A 751 -24.98 38.24 -51.51
CA LYS A 751 -23.79 37.79 -52.25
C LYS A 751 -22.67 37.52 -51.24
N LEU A 752 -22.30 36.26 -51.06
CA LEU A 752 -21.24 35.84 -50.15
C LEU A 752 -19.98 35.49 -50.94
N LYS A 753 -18.82 35.96 -50.48
CA LYS A 753 -17.52 35.39 -50.84
C LYS A 753 -17.06 34.51 -49.67
N ILE A 754 -16.84 33.23 -49.95
CA ILE A 754 -16.34 32.24 -48.99
C ILE A 754 -14.90 31.91 -49.37
N SER A 755 -14.00 32.05 -48.39
CA SER A 755 -12.59 31.72 -48.51
C SER A 755 -12.26 30.62 -47.51
N VAL A 756 -12.01 29.41 -48.00
CA VAL A 756 -11.56 28.26 -47.20
C VAL A 756 -10.06 28.06 -47.41
N HIS A 757 -9.37 27.37 -46.49
CA HIS A 757 -7.93 27.16 -46.63
C HIS A 757 -7.61 26.33 -47.89
N PRO A 758 -6.67 26.77 -48.76
CA PRO A 758 -6.55 26.22 -50.12
C PRO A 758 -5.81 24.88 -50.20
N ARG A 759 -4.89 24.60 -49.28
CA ARG A 759 -4.14 23.33 -49.30
C ARG A 759 -5.10 22.15 -49.14
N ARG A 760 -5.03 21.22 -50.10
CA ARG A 760 -5.71 19.91 -50.10
C ARG A 760 -7.24 19.94 -50.03
N LEU A 761 -7.93 21.03 -50.37
CA LEU A 761 -9.41 20.99 -50.50
C LEU A 761 -9.84 19.99 -51.59
N ARG A 762 -10.75 19.06 -51.27
CA ARG A 762 -11.44 18.18 -52.24
C ARG A 762 -12.72 18.84 -52.74
N ARG A 763 -13.54 19.35 -51.81
CA ARG A 763 -14.79 20.09 -52.07
C ARG A 763 -15.22 20.90 -50.86
N ALA A 764 -15.81 22.07 -51.08
CA ALA A 764 -16.64 22.77 -50.11
C ALA A 764 -18.10 22.75 -50.57
N ALA A 765 -19.03 22.39 -49.70
CA ALA A 765 -20.47 22.39 -49.92
C ALA A 765 -21.14 23.37 -48.93
N VAL A 766 -22.09 24.17 -49.42
CA VAL A 766 -22.74 25.24 -48.67
C VAL A 766 -24.24 24.99 -48.67
N PHE A 767 -24.79 24.85 -47.47
CA PHE A 767 -26.19 24.60 -47.21
C PHE A 767 -26.81 25.81 -46.53
N LEU A 768 -28.02 26.18 -46.93
CA LEU A 768 -28.88 27.18 -46.30
C LEU A 768 -30.06 26.43 -45.66
N ASP A 769 -30.16 26.48 -44.34
CA ASP A 769 -31.19 25.82 -43.54
C ASP A 769 -31.37 24.32 -43.89
N GLY A 770 -30.23 23.65 -44.08
CA GLY A 770 -30.18 22.24 -44.44
C GLY A 770 -30.23 21.95 -45.96
N LYS A 771 -30.76 22.86 -46.78
CA LYS A 771 -30.80 22.69 -48.24
C LYS A 771 -29.46 23.08 -48.89
N LEU A 772 -28.89 22.21 -49.72
CA LEU A 772 -27.68 22.52 -50.48
C LEU A 772 -27.95 23.65 -51.48
N ILE A 773 -27.16 24.73 -51.44
CA ILE A 773 -27.31 25.90 -52.32
C ILE A 773 -26.09 26.20 -53.20
N ALA A 774 -24.91 25.68 -52.85
CA ALA A 774 -23.71 25.77 -53.68
C ALA A 774 -22.69 24.69 -53.32
N SER A 775 -21.82 24.35 -54.26
CA SER A 775 -20.58 23.65 -53.94
C SER A 775 -19.44 24.06 -54.89
N SER A 776 -18.21 23.97 -54.41
CA SER A 776 -17.01 24.43 -55.12
C SER A 776 -15.83 23.51 -54.83
N LYS A 777 -14.97 23.28 -55.84
CA LYS A 777 -13.62 22.73 -55.65
C LYS A 777 -12.55 23.82 -55.46
N LYS A 778 -12.88 25.09 -55.74
CA LYS A 778 -12.00 26.25 -55.53
C LYS A 778 -12.06 26.72 -54.07
N ALA A 779 -10.92 27.10 -53.52
CA ALA A 779 -10.76 27.59 -52.15
C ALA A 779 -11.51 28.92 -51.89
N ASP A 780 -11.44 29.82 -52.87
CA ASP A 780 -12.23 31.05 -52.93
C ASP A 780 -13.38 30.90 -53.91
N PHE A 781 -14.62 31.11 -53.44
CA PHE A 781 -15.79 31.06 -54.31
C PHE A 781 -16.92 31.98 -53.84
N LYS A 782 -17.82 32.32 -54.76
CA LYS A 782 -18.96 33.22 -54.50
C LYS A 782 -20.27 32.42 -54.49
N VAL A 783 -21.16 32.73 -53.56
CA VAL A 783 -22.50 32.14 -53.45
C VAL A 783 -23.53 33.28 -53.50
N LYS A 784 -24.54 33.15 -54.37
CA LYS A 784 -25.70 34.06 -54.42
C LYS A 784 -26.89 33.37 -53.76
N ILE A 785 -27.54 34.02 -52.81
CA ILE A 785 -28.79 33.58 -52.19
C ILE A 785 -29.89 34.57 -52.58
N SER A 786 -30.99 34.07 -53.15
CA SER A 786 -32.11 34.92 -53.55
C SER A 786 -32.93 35.35 -52.33
N GLY A 787 -33.36 36.61 -52.29
CA GLY A 787 -34.28 37.11 -51.27
C GLY A 787 -35.65 36.43 -51.31
N LYS A 788 -36.01 35.77 -52.42
CA LYS A 788 -37.21 34.90 -52.52
C LYS A 788 -37.05 33.56 -51.80
N GLN A 789 -35.81 33.12 -51.53
CA GLN A 789 -35.51 31.85 -50.83
C GLN A 789 -35.45 32.02 -49.29
N LEU A 790 -35.74 33.22 -48.78
CA LEU A 790 -35.57 33.59 -47.38
C LEU A 790 -36.88 34.15 -46.82
N SER A 791 -37.55 33.37 -45.97
CA SER A 791 -38.67 33.82 -45.14
C SER A 791 -38.18 34.84 -44.08
N PRO A 792 -39.01 35.76 -43.56
CA PRO A 792 -38.58 36.65 -42.49
C PRO A 792 -38.25 35.87 -41.20
N GLY A 793 -36.96 35.76 -40.84
CA GLY A 793 -36.53 34.92 -39.72
C GLY A 793 -35.02 34.70 -39.64
N ARG A 794 -34.58 33.84 -38.72
CA ARG A 794 -33.18 33.43 -38.58
C ARG A 794 -32.90 32.27 -39.54
N HIS A 795 -31.84 32.42 -40.33
CA HIS A 795 -31.32 31.44 -41.26
C HIS A 795 -29.92 30.98 -40.86
N THR A 796 -29.53 29.81 -41.34
CA THR A 796 -28.26 29.15 -41.02
C THR A 796 -27.54 28.72 -42.29
N ILE A 797 -26.28 29.13 -42.41
CA ILE A 797 -25.37 28.68 -43.46
C ILE A 797 -24.43 27.64 -42.85
N LYS A 798 -24.53 26.40 -43.31
CA LYS A 798 -23.59 25.33 -42.96
C LYS A 798 -22.63 25.14 -44.12
N ILE A 799 -21.34 25.30 -43.87
CA ILE A 799 -20.26 25.01 -44.82
C ILE A 799 -19.62 23.69 -44.40
N LEU A 800 -19.76 22.66 -45.23
CA LEU A 800 -19.05 21.39 -45.10
C LEU A 800 -17.82 21.43 -46.02
N ARG A 801 -16.64 21.29 -45.44
CA ARG A 801 -15.36 21.24 -46.15
C ARG A 801 -14.83 19.83 -46.09
N GLU A 802 -14.52 19.26 -47.23
CA GLU A 802 -13.91 17.94 -47.37
C GLU A 802 -12.53 18.11 -48.01
N TYR A 803 -11.52 17.52 -47.38
CA TYR A 803 -10.13 17.60 -47.79
C TYR A 803 -9.68 16.29 -48.44
N LYS A 804 -8.61 16.32 -49.25
CA LYS A 804 -8.04 15.13 -49.92
C LYS A 804 -7.53 14.08 -48.93
N SER A 805 -7.30 14.46 -47.67
CA SER A 805 -7.02 13.59 -46.52
C SER A 805 -8.24 12.80 -46.00
N GLY A 806 -9.44 12.97 -46.60
CA GLY A 806 -10.69 12.39 -46.11
C GLY A 806 -11.34 13.20 -44.97
N THR A 807 -10.59 14.07 -44.29
CA THR A 807 -11.08 14.94 -43.21
C THR A 807 -12.27 15.79 -43.67
N LYS A 808 -13.37 15.73 -42.92
CA LYS A 808 -14.57 16.55 -43.11
C LYS A 808 -14.73 17.53 -41.94
N ARG A 809 -14.77 18.84 -42.22
CA ARG A 809 -14.96 19.92 -41.24
C ARG A 809 -16.21 20.73 -41.53
N ARG A 810 -17.09 20.86 -40.55
CA ARG A 810 -18.34 21.64 -40.63
C ARG A 810 -18.16 22.99 -39.93
N SER A 811 -18.69 24.05 -40.52
CA SER A 811 -18.76 25.38 -39.90
C SER A 811 -20.15 25.96 -40.13
N THR A 812 -20.76 26.52 -39.08
CA THR A 812 -22.14 27.03 -39.14
C THR A 812 -22.15 28.51 -38.78
N VAL A 813 -22.80 29.34 -39.60
CA VAL A 813 -22.99 30.78 -39.34
C VAL A 813 -24.47 31.10 -39.47
N SER A 814 -25.03 31.83 -38.51
CA SER A 814 -26.41 32.33 -38.61
C SER A 814 -26.45 33.76 -39.14
N PHE A 815 -27.53 34.10 -39.84
CA PHE A 815 -27.90 35.47 -40.18
C PHE A 815 -29.43 35.61 -40.15
N THR A 816 -29.95 36.84 -40.20
CA THR A 816 -31.40 37.10 -40.15
C THR A 816 -31.88 37.71 -41.46
N ARG A 817 -33.08 37.36 -41.91
CA ARG A 817 -33.79 38.01 -43.02
C ARG A 817 -34.65 39.16 -42.49
N CYS A 818 -34.57 40.34 -43.10
CA CYS A 818 -35.34 41.49 -42.64
C CYS A 818 -36.86 41.27 -42.82
N ARG A 819 -37.65 41.79 -41.87
CA ARG A 819 -39.12 41.89 -41.95
C ARG A 819 -39.53 42.98 -42.95
N LYS A 820 -40.72 42.82 -43.57
CA LYS A 820 -41.20 43.63 -44.72
C LYS A 820 -40.92 45.13 -44.55
N GLY A 821 -40.30 45.74 -45.57
CA GLY A 821 -40.02 47.19 -45.64
C GLY A 821 -38.79 47.67 -44.85
N GLY A 822 -38.30 46.91 -43.88
CA GLY A 822 -37.21 47.34 -43.00
C GLY A 822 -35.79 47.04 -43.50
N ARG A 823 -34.82 47.77 -42.94
CA ARG A 823 -33.37 47.56 -43.13
C ARG A 823 -32.72 47.71 -41.75
N SER A 824 -31.82 46.80 -41.41
CA SER A 824 -31.13 46.86 -40.12
C SER A 824 -30.50 48.22 -39.82
N PRO A 825 -30.62 48.72 -38.57
CA PRO A 825 -29.98 49.95 -38.15
C PRO A 825 -28.47 49.85 -38.33
N HIS A 826 -27.85 50.85 -38.95
CA HIS A 826 -26.38 50.88 -39.03
C HIS A 826 -25.84 51.61 -37.82
N ILE A 827 -25.27 50.87 -36.87
CA ILE A 827 -24.62 51.39 -35.67
C ILE A 827 -23.17 51.70 -36.03
N HIS A 828 -22.81 52.99 -35.99
CA HIS A 828 -21.43 53.46 -36.05
C HIS A 828 -20.99 53.93 -34.66
N THR A 829 -19.75 53.62 -34.29
CA THR A 829 -19.14 53.90 -32.98
C THR A 829 -17.73 54.44 -33.18
N GLU A 830 -17.42 55.55 -32.54
CA GLU A 830 -16.14 56.28 -32.66
C GLU A 830 -15.66 56.71 -31.26
N GLY A 831 -14.35 56.87 -31.05
CA GLY A 831 -13.78 57.22 -29.74
C GLY A 831 -13.49 56.04 -28.80
N THR A 832 -13.32 54.83 -29.35
CA THR A 832 -12.88 53.65 -28.60
C THR A 832 -11.34 53.61 -28.53
N PRO A 833 -10.72 53.21 -27.39
CA PRO A 833 -9.28 52.95 -27.33
C PRO A 833 -8.84 51.93 -28.40
N ASP A 834 -7.60 52.05 -28.88
CA ASP A 834 -7.06 51.18 -29.92
C ASP A 834 -7.13 49.70 -29.50
N GLN A 835 -7.64 48.85 -30.39
CA GLN A 835 -7.94 47.45 -30.06
C GLN A 835 -6.67 46.67 -29.68
N GLY A 836 -6.57 46.32 -28.40
CA GLY A 836 -5.42 45.62 -27.81
C GLY A 836 -4.62 46.47 -26.81
N SER A 837 -4.81 47.79 -26.78
CA SER A 837 -4.28 48.64 -25.71
C SER A 837 -5.15 48.53 -24.44
N CYS A 838 -4.52 48.49 -23.26
CA CYS A 838 -5.25 48.66 -22.01
C CYS A 838 -5.42 50.15 -21.72
N THR A 839 -6.57 50.54 -21.15
CA THR A 839 -6.80 51.91 -20.70
C THR A 839 -7.04 51.97 -19.20
N ALA A 840 -6.45 52.98 -18.55
CA ALA A 840 -6.70 53.35 -17.16
C ALA A 840 -7.52 54.65 -17.03
N LYS A 841 -7.73 55.39 -18.13
CA LYS A 841 -8.42 56.69 -18.14
C LYS A 841 -9.88 56.54 -18.65
N PRO A 842 -10.84 57.28 -18.06
CA PRO A 842 -12.21 57.36 -18.59
C PRO A 842 -12.22 57.85 -20.04
N PHE A 843 -13.11 57.31 -20.86
CA PHE A 843 -13.23 57.70 -22.28
C PHE A 843 -14.69 57.82 -22.72
N LYS A 844 -14.91 58.43 -23.89
CA LYS A 844 -16.23 58.69 -24.46
C LYS A 844 -16.37 58.06 -25.84
N ILE A 845 -17.40 57.24 -26.01
CA ILE A 845 -17.76 56.65 -27.32
C ILE A 845 -18.92 57.47 -27.90
N PHE A 846 -18.72 58.02 -29.09
CA PHE A 846 -19.77 58.64 -29.89
C PHE A 846 -20.47 57.57 -30.71
N VAL A 847 -21.80 57.49 -30.59
CA VAL A 847 -22.62 56.47 -31.24
C VAL A 847 -23.65 57.15 -32.15
N SER A 848 -23.65 56.74 -33.42
CA SER A 848 -24.60 57.20 -34.43
C SER A 848 -25.30 56.00 -35.05
N ILE A 849 -26.62 55.91 -34.89
CA ILE A 849 -27.42 54.79 -35.39
C ILE A 849 -28.41 55.29 -36.44
N THR A 850 -28.21 54.90 -37.71
CA THR A 850 -29.18 55.21 -38.77
C THR A 850 -30.35 54.23 -38.73
N ARG A 851 -31.57 54.69 -39.11
CA ARG A 851 -32.77 53.84 -39.33
C ARG A 851 -33.22 53.05 -38.09
N VAL A 852 -33.15 53.67 -36.92
CA VAL A 852 -33.50 53.08 -35.62
C VAL A 852 -34.84 53.59 -35.10
N ASP A 853 -35.65 52.73 -34.47
CA ASP A 853 -36.61 53.19 -33.47
C ASP A 853 -35.83 53.39 -32.16
N ALA A 854 -35.61 54.65 -31.79
CA ALA A 854 -34.77 55.00 -30.66
C ALA A 854 -35.24 54.39 -29.32
N LYS A 855 -36.54 54.05 -29.19
CA LYS A 855 -37.08 53.37 -27.99
C LYS A 855 -36.50 51.96 -27.78
N THR A 856 -35.90 51.38 -28.82
CA THR A 856 -35.33 50.01 -28.83
C THR A 856 -33.83 49.95 -28.53
N ILE A 857 -33.13 51.09 -28.43
CA ILE A 857 -31.68 51.12 -28.21
C ILE A 857 -31.38 50.64 -26.78
N LEU A 858 -30.53 49.63 -26.66
CA LEU A 858 -30.09 49.03 -25.40
C LEU A 858 -28.58 48.84 -25.43
N VAL A 859 -27.89 49.53 -24.52
CA VAL A 859 -26.46 49.37 -24.29
C VAL A 859 -26.25 48.47 -23.08
N LYS A 860 -25.36 47.49 -23.22
CA LYS A 860 -24.90 46.61 -22.14
C LYS A 860 -23.38 46.70 -22.01
N LEU A 861 -22.87 46.62 -20.79
CA LEU A 861 -21.46 46.45 -20.48
C LEU A 861 -21.34 45.18 -19.63
N ASP A 862 -20.50 44.24 -20.05
CA ASP A 862 -20.29 42.93 -19.41
C ASP A 862 -21.60 42.18 -19.14
N GLY A 863 -22.51 42.23 -20.11
CA GLY A 863 -23.83 41.60 -20.06
C GLY A 863 -24.88 42.35 -19.22
N LYS A 864 -24.48 43.27 -18.32
CA LYS A 864 -25.39 44.11 -17.50
C LYS A 864 -25.91 45.29 -18.32
N ARG A 865 -27.14 45.77 -18.05
CA ARG A 865 -27.72 46.96 -18.72
C ARG A 865 -26.93 48.20 -18.28
N PHE A 866 -26.36 48.92 -19.25
CA PHE A 866 -25.51 50.09 -19.02
C PHE A 866 -26.22 51.40 -19.37
N ALA A 867 -26.94 51.44 -20.50
CA ALA A 867 -27.77 52.60 -20.87
C ALA A 867 -28.97 52.19 -21.76
N LYS A 868 -29.99 53.05 -21.81
CA LYS A 868 -31.11 52.95 -22.77
C LYS A 868 -31.34 54.30 -23.48
N PRO A 869 -30.48 54.68 -24.44
CA PRO A 869 -30.52 56.00 -25.08
C PRO A 869 -31.83 56.22 -25.86
N GLY A 870 -32.59 57.25 -25.52
CA GLY A 870 -33.85 57.59 -26.19
C GLY A 870 -33.71 58.28 -27.55
N LYS A 871 -32.49 58.39 -28.10
CA LYS A 871 -32.20 59.12 -29.35
C LYS A 871 -31.16 58.39 -30.20
N ALA A 872 -31.23 58.59 -31.52
CA ALA A 872 -30.42 57.88 -32.51
C ALA A 872 -28.92 58.24 -32.52
N LYS A 873 -28.55 59.43 -32.00
CA LYS A 873 -27.17 59.88 -31.80
C LYS A 873 -26.95 60.18 -30.31
N PHE A 874 -25.94 59.58 -29.69
CA PHE A 874 -25.65 59.72 -28.26
C PHE A 874 -24.19 59.44 -27.95
N THR A 875 -23.71 59.95 -26.82
CA THR A 875 -22.35 59.69 -26.31
C THR A 875 -22.44 58.81 -25.06
N LEU A 876 -21.62 57.79 -24.98
CA LEU A 876 -21.44 56.95 -23.80
C LEU A 876 -20.15 57.34 -23.10
N SER A 877 -20.22 57.77 -21.84
CA SER A 877 -19.04 57.99 -21.00
C SER A 877 -18.77 56.71 -20.19
N ILE A 878 -17.57 56.14 -20.32
CA ILE A 878 -17.16 54.94 -19.59
C ILE A 878 -16.07 55.32 -18.59
N ASP A 879 -16.38 55.27 -17.30
CA ASP A 879 -15.40 55.41 -16.22
C ASP A 879 -14.80 54.04 -15.87
N VAL A 880 -13.70 53.71 -16.54
CA VAL A 880 -13.01 52.42 -16.42
C VAL A 880 -12.52 52.10 -15.00
N ARG A 881 -12.33 53.12 -14.16
CA ARG A 881 -11.92 52.96 -12.76
C ARG A 881 -12.95 52.18 -11.93
N LYS A 882 -14.22 52.13 -12.38
CA LYS A 882 -15.32 51.45 -11.69
C LYS A 882 -15.51 49.96 -12.04
N LEU A 883 -14.67 49.34 -12.88
CA LEU A 883 -15.02 48.07 -13.56
C LEU A 883 -14.39 46.75 -13.02
N LYS A 884 -13.38 46.79 -12.13
CA LYS A 884 -12.31 45.76 -11.96
C LYS A 884 -11.39 45.64 -13.19
N ALA A 885 -10.16 45.14 -13.00
CA ALA A 885 -9.13 44.94 -14.04
C ALA A 885 -9.46 43.81 -15.02
N GLY A 886 -9.06 43.96 -16.29
CA GLY A 886 -9.20 42.91 -17.32
C GLY A 886 -10.03 43.31 -18.54
N PRO A 887 -10.46 42.33 -19.37
CA PRO A 887 -11.22 42.58 -20.59
C PRO A 887 -12.71 42.84 -20.32
N HIS A 888 -13.24 43.88 -20.95
CA HIS A 888 -14.64 44.30 -20.89
C HIS A 888 -15.28 44.33 -22.27
N LYS A 889 -16.59 44.08 -22.32
CA LYS A 889 -17.38 43.94 -23.54
C LYS A 889 -18.59 44.87 -23.53
N LEU A 890 -18.54 45.93 -24.33
CA LEU A 890 -19.68 46.80 -24.60
C LEU A 890 -20.50 46.25 -25.77
N ILE A 891 -21.81 46.16 -25.60
CA ILE A 891 -22.76 45.67 -26.60
C ILE A 891 -23.87 46.70 -26.79
N ILE A 892 -23.97 47.27 -27.98
CA ILE A 892 -25.04 48.20 -28.37
C ILE A 892 -26.01 47.44 -29.26
N LYS A 893 -27.22 47.17 -28.76
CA LYS A 893 -28.33 46.60 -29.52
C LYS A 893 -29.31 47.70 -29.91
N ALA A 894 -29.81 47.67 -31.13
CA ALA A 894 -30.83 48.61 -31.62
C ALA A 894 -31.69 47.94 -32.69
N SER A 895 -32.94 48.36 -32.85
CA SER A 895 -33.84 47.85 -33.91
C SER A 895 -34.49 48.97 -34.70
N ASP A 896 -34.87 48.70 -35.95
CA ASP A 896 -35.76 49.59 -36.70
C ASP A 896 -37.22 49.47 -36.21
N LYS A 897 -38.12 50.32 -36.71
CA LYS A 897 -39.56 50.29 -36.38
C LYS A 897 -40.26 48.97 -36.77
N PHE A 898 -39.62 48.12 -37.58
CA PHE A 898 -40.11 46.79 -37.98
C PHE A 898 -39.49 45.67 -37.12
N LYS A 899 -38.80 46.03 -36.02
CA LYS A 899 -38.09 45.14 -35.09
C LYS A 899 -36.91 44.39 -35.73
N ASN A 900 -36.31 44.92 -36.79
CA ASN A 900 -35.06 44.39 -37.35
C ASN A 900 -33.87 44.87 -36.53
N GLY A 901 -33.24 43.95 -35.80
CA GLY A 901 -32.12 44.25 -34.92
C GLY A 901 -30.75 44.40 -35.60
N SER A 902 -29.87 45.16 -34.96
CA SER A 902 -28.42 45.19 -35.14
C SER A 902 -27.74 45.20 -33.78
N VAL A 903 -26.51 44.68 -33.72
CA VAL A 903 -25.70 44.57 -32.50
C VAL A 903 -24.25 44.95 -32.80
N SER A 904 -23.83 46.14 -32.37
CA SER A 904 -22.40 46.48 -32.32
C SER A 904 -21.79 45.86 -31.06
N ILE A 905 -20.57 45.34 -31.17
CA ILE A 905 -19.78 44.83 -30.04
C ILE A 905 -18.43 45.52 -30.08
N THR A 906 -18.03 46.09 -28.95
CA THR A 906 -16.75 46.75 -28.76
C THR A 906 -16.10 46.12 -27.53
N ASP A 907 -14.96 45.47 -27.75
CA ASP A 907 -14.13 44.93 -26.68
C ASP A 907 -13.02 45.94 -26.34
N PHE A 908 -12.74 46.13 -25.05
CA PHE A 908 -11.63 46.95 -24.55
C PHE A 908 -11.07 46.34 -23.26
N VAL A 909 -9.86 46.72 -22.85
CA VAL A 909 -9.22 46.18 -21.64
C VAL A 909 -8.99 47.32 -20.65
N ARG A 910 -9.42 47.15 -19.40
CA ARG A 910 -8.97 48.00 -18.30
C ARG A 910 -7.63 47.47 -17.80
N CYS A 911 -6.63 48.34 -17.68
CA CYS A 911 -5.38 48.00 -17.01
C CYS A 911 -5.63 47.56 -15.54
N ALA A 912 -4.65 46.89 -14.93
CA ALA A 912 -4.64 46.62 -13.49
C ALA A 912 -4.81 47.95 -12.71
#